data_AF-A0A101URR5-F1
#
_entry.id   AF-A0A101URR5-F1
#
_cell.length_a   1.000
_cell.length_b   1.000
_cell.length_c   1.000
_cell.angle_alpha   90.00
_cell.angle_beta   90.00
_cell.angle_gamma   90.00
#
_symmetry.space_group_name_H-M   'P 1'
#
loop_
_entity.id
_entity.type
_entity.pdbx_description
1 polymer ?
#
loop_
_entity_poly.entity_id
_entity_poly.type
_entity_poly.pdbx_seq_one_letter_code
_entity_poly.pdbx_strand_id
1 'polypeptide(L)'
;MTGQLPLASAAQAAPTALTVNGLTAPVDVAPGATPLLGWQVSGDRQTAYQVQVATTSSALTGTPDVWDSGKVSSTTNSNVSYGGPALTASSRYYWRIRTWDSSDAASPWSATAPFGTGPGTTWSGATPIWSGAPTAWTDYTFQGSFVINAKYASVTFRAQNTSNYYLWQFKGNGENTIAPQIQKNGTFSALKTAQALPFTLTTGSTYDFRIVASGSTFTTSLKAHSDTTWTQVDTTTDTTFDSGGIGFRTGLTEQATFDDITVTDPNNRSLYSNDFSDADNTDFTCGTITGGALFVDKAKNCGTGFPTAWTDYTFQGNFVINAKYASVTFRAQNTSNYYLWQFKGNGENTIAPQIQKNGTFSALKTAQALPFTLTTGSTYDFRIVASGSTFTTSLKAHSDTTWTQVDTTTDTTYSAGGIGFRTGSTEQATFDDITVTDPNNRSLYSNDFSDAGNADFTCGTITSGALSIGTSKNCGTGLMTVPSWTFLRGTTTLASGKSIAWAHLYATGASTTPARQFVHKLWVNGSFVGVGPTRPVGSEARYDGYDVTALLNAGAANTIGALAYTTSDQRFLAKLVVRYTDGTTKTFGTGSSWKSLDGTRILPNVGSIGTGYYTAPKENFDARRYPFGFATPGFDATVWRPAVTKSAFGDLQPAPTAKVRQEFKTPVSVTEYSSGNYFIDYGRTWIGGLSLNLTGTSGQVVDIRYGQVTSGTNTVKYQTSAGNTYQDKWVLKSGSQQLETWGLRVFRYVQVIGAPTGLTAADLKAEAYVYPFDDTAGVFDSSDSSLNQVWELSRNTIEATNFNLYVDSWERERDIYEADTYLQLMGHLYTGGDATLGDYSLNFLKSNRTWPTEWPMYVILAMHDSYETTGNTAPLSAAYTALQGKLPDKWYESATGLIHKTTGSSGASSCTDCDIVDWPTSERDGYVFTSYNTVINAIAYRSYADMADIATALGKDADATTYRNRANAIKDAVNSRMWDSTKGAYRDGLNNDGTVINHHAVQASAFATALGIASPSRAAQVASYLGSRGMACSVYCAPFVIQSLYEGNRPDLAHTLLTSTGTKSWMNMINDGAGATMEAWDLSLKSNTTYSHPWAASPAFTIPQSMFGIQPSTPGYRTFQVKPQPTSVTWANVTVPTAHGTIGAAYDTTSGGRVDIGVNVPANTTASVYLPGGTAGTTSVYMDGNSVTATYDNGFMRVDDVKPGCHVVTTTSDSTPYDNTKLTGIC
;
A
#
# COMPACT_ATOMS: atom_id res chain seq x y z
N MET A 1 -44.74 -39.07 -40.20
CA MET A 1 -45.52 -38.16 -39.33
C MET A 1 -44.89 -38.20 -37.95
N THR A 2 -44.03 -37.24 -37.65
CA THR A 2 -43.39 -37.06 -36.35
C THR A 2 -43.55 -35.59 -36.03
N GLY A 3 -44.50 -35.29 -35.13
CA GLY A 3 -44.82 -33.94 -34.71
C GLY A 3 -43.63 -33.32 -34.00
N GLN A 4 -43.08 -32.27 -34.60
CA GLN A 4 -42.17 -31.34 -33.97
C GLN A 4 -42.99 -30.58 -32.93
N LEU A 5 -42.82 -30.93 -31.65
CA LEU A 5 -43.29 -30.06 -30.57
C LEU A 5 -42.50 -28.75 -30.67
N PRO A 6 -43.15 -27.58 -30.72
CA PRO A 6 -42.43 -26.32 -30.67
C PRO A 6 -41.71 -26.25 -29.32
N LEU A 7 -40.40 -26.03 -29.35
CA LEU A 7 -39.66 -25.60 -28.15
C LEU A 7 -40.39 -24.37 -27.61
N ALA A 8 -41.03 -24.51 -26.45
CA ALA A 8 -41.60 -23.37 -25.75
C ALA A 8 -40.44 -22.37 -25.52
N SER A 9 -40.58 -21.15 -26.03
CA SER A 9 -39.70 -20.04 -25.68
C SER A 9 -39.60 -20.00 -24.15
N ALA A 10 -38.40 -20.25 -23.62
CA ALA A 10 -38.15 -20.11 -22.20
C ALA A 10 -38.45 -18.65 -21.84
N ALA A 11 -39.32 -18.42 -20.86
CA ALA A 11 -39.67 -17.07 -20.43
C ALA A 11 -38.40 -16.31 -20.03
N GLN A 12 -38.24 -15.07 -20.51
CA GLN A 12 -37.09 -14.22 -20.23
C GLN A 12 -36.89 -14.07 -18.71
N ALA A 13 -35.70 -14.41 -18.20
CA ALA A 13 -35.37 -14.24 -16.79
C ALA A 13 -35.01 -12.77 -16.48
N ALA A 14 -35.05 -12.40 -15.19
CA ALA A 14 -34.68 -11.06 -14.77
C ALA A 14 -33.19 -10.76 -15.06
N PRO A 15 -32.82 -9.52 -15.43
CA PRO A 15 -31.42 -9.13 -15.56
C PRO A 15 -30.63 -9.26 -14.25
N THR A 16 -29.34 -9.54 -14.36
CA THR A 16 -28.43 -9.80 -13.22
C THR A 16 -27.15 -8.95 -13.31
N ALA A 17 -26.23 -9.11 -12.34
CA ALA A 17 -24.92 -8.46 -12.31
C ALA A 17 -24.97 -6.93 -12.54
N LEU A 18 -25.84 -6.26 -11.78
CA LEU A 18 -26.06 -4.82 -11.87
C LEU A 18 -24.81 -4.05 -11.39
N THR A 19 -24.29 -3.17 -12.24
CA THR A 19 -23.12 -2.32 -11.94
C THR A 19 -23.41 -0.83 -12.11
N VAL A 20 -22.69 -0.01 -11.34
CA VAL A 20 -22.65 1.44 -11.45
C VAL A 20 -21.18 1.86 -11.59
N ASN A 21 -20.83 2.51 -12.68
CA ASN A 21 -19.45 2.80 -13.11
C ASN A 21 -18.57 1.53 -13.14
N GLY A 22 -19.12 0.39 -13.57
CA GLY A 22 -18.43 -0.90 -13.59
C GLY A 22 -18.34 -1.60 -12.22
N LEU A 23 -18.73 -0.94 -11.13
CA LEU A 23 -18.63 -1.48 -9.77
C LEU A 23 -19.96 -2.03 -9.27
N THR A 24 -19.91 -3.10 -8.48
CA THR A 24 -21.07 -3.65 -7.79
C THR A 24 -21.36 -2.83 -6.53
N ALA A 25 -22.56 -2.24 -6.45
CA ALA A 25 -23.07 -1.48 -5.31
C ALA A 25 -22.09 -0.45 -4.67
N PRO A 26 -21.44 0.43 -5.45
CA PRO A 26 -20.52 1.42 -4.91
C PRO A 26 -21.27 2.42 -4.00
N VAL A 27 -20.62 2.88 -2.92
CA VAL A 27 -21.24 3.78 -1.91
C VAL A 27 -20.75 5.22 -2.00
N ASP A 28 -19.74 5.47 -2.81
CA ASP A 28 -18.98 6.72 -2.90
C ASP A 28 -18.92 7.27 -4.33
N VAL A 29 -19.94 7.01 -5.16
CA VAL A 29 -20.03 7.64 -6.49
C VAL A 29 -19.94 9.16 -6.38
N ALA A 30 -19.17 9.80 -7.25
CA ALA A 30 -18.99 11.25 -7.22
C ALA A 30 -20.36 11.96 -7.33
N PRO A 31 -20.73 12.85 -6.38
CA PRO A 31 -21.98 13.58 -6.47
C PRO A 31 -21.97 14.53 -7.67
N GLY A 32 -23.12 14.69 -8.31
CA GLY A 32 -23.25 15.51 -9.53
C GLY A 32 -22.64 14.91 -10.80
N ALA A 33 -21.92 13.78 -10.72
CA ALA A 33 -21.54 13.02 -11.91
C ALA A 33 -22.75 12.30 -12.51
N THR A 34 -22.64 11.92 -13.79
CA THR A 34 -23.60 11.05 -14.48
C THR A 34 -23.08 9.62 -14.44
N PRO A 35 -23.61 8.74 -13.57
CA PRO A 35 -23.10 7.37 -13.48
C PRO A 35 -23.45 6.57 -14.74
N LEU A 36 -22.62 5.59 -15.04
CA LEU A 36 -22.83 4.59 -16.09
C LEU A 36 -23.41 3.32 -15.47
N LEU A 37 -24.54 2.84 -15.99
CA LEU A 37 -25.23 1.64 -15.52
C LEU A 37 -24.89 0.45 -16.42
N GLY A 38 -24.76 -0.74 -15.84
CA GLY A 38 -24.55 -1.99 -16.58
C GLY A 38 -25.32 -3.16 -15.98
N TRP A 39 -25.66 -4.14 -16.82
CA TRP A 39 -26.34 -5.38 -16.42
C TRP A 39 -26.07 -6.51 -17.42
N GLN A 40 -26.19 -7.74 -16.94
CA GLN A 40 -26.20 -8.94 -17.78
C GLN A 40 -27.63 -9.32 -18.15
N VAL A 41 -27.81 -9.70 -19.41
CA VAL A 41 -29.10 -10.08 -20.01
C VAL A 41 -29.26 -11.59 -19.92
N SER A 42 -30.49 -12.08 -19.82
CA SER A 42 -30.82 -13.51 -19.91
C SER A 42 -31.47 -13.85 -21.26
N GLY A 43 -31.35 -15.11 -21.68
CA GLY A 43 -31.88 -15.60 -22.96
C GLY A 43 -31.07 -15.12 -24.16
N ASP A 44 -31.71 -14.93 -25.31
CA ASP A 44 -30.99 -14.68 -26.56
C ASP A 44 -30.52 -13.21 -26.69
N ARG A 45 -31.41 -12.24 -26.48
CA ARG A 45 -31.14 -10.84 -26.84
C ARG A 45 -32.04 -9.85 -26.10
N GLN A 46 -31.52 -8.65 -25.86
CA GLN A 46 -32.32 -7.47 -25.50
C GLN A 46 -32.68 -6.62 -26.74
N THR A 47 -33.90 -6.09 -26.80
CA THR A 47 -34.35 -5.10 -27.80
C THR A 47 -34.66 -3.73 -27.18
N ALA A 48 -35.06 -3.70 -25.92
CA ALA A 48 -35.34 -2.50 -25.15
C ALA A 48 -35.05 -2.73 -23.66
N TYR A 49 -34.95 -1.65 -22.89
CA TYR A 49 -34.81 -1.70 -21.44
C TYR A 49 -35.63 -0.62 -20.74
N GLN A 50 -35.85 -0.78 -19.44
CA GLN A 50 -36.40 0.26 -18.56
C GLN A 50 -35.69 0.23 -17.22
N VAL A 51 -35.08 1.35 -16.86
CA VAL A 51 -34.41 1.57 -15.56
C VAL A 51 -35.31 2.40 -14.66
N GLN A 52 -35.40 2.02 -13.39
CA GLN A 52 -36.00 2.82 -12.34
C GLN A 52 -35.00 3.07 -11.23
N VAL A 53 -34.94 4.30 -10.73
CA VAL A 53 -34.11 4.73 -9.61
C VAL A 53 -34.99 5.44 -8.58
N ALA A 54 -34.74 5.17 -7.30
CA ALA A 54 -35.50 5.73 -6.20
C ALA A 54 -34.62 5.95 -4.95
N THR A 55 -35.08 6.77 -4.01
CA THR A 55 -34.40 6.99 -2.73
C THR A 55 -34.60 5.86 -1.72
N THR A 56 -35.63 5.02 -1.92
CA THR A 56 -35.93 3.85 -1.11
C THR A 56 -36.30 2.66 -1.99
N SER A 57 -36.05 1.43 -1.51
CA SER A 57 -36.44 0.22 -2.23
C SER A 57 -37.96 0.11 -2.40
N SER A 58 -38.75 0.56 -1.41
CA SER A 58 -40.21 0.55 -1.47
C SER A 58 -40.77 1.49 -2.54
N ALA A 59 -40.14 2.65 -2.76
CA ALA A 59 -40.57 3.59 -3.80
C ALA A 59 -40.46 3.01 -5.22
N LEU A 60 -39.59 2.02 -5.45
CA LEU A 60 -39.54 1.30 -6.73
C LEU A 60 -40.79 0.44 -6.97
N THR A 61 -41.48 -0.03 -5.93
CA THR A 61 -42.72 -0.83 -6.11
C THR A 61 -43.94 0.02 -6.46
N GLY A 62 -43.89 1.33 -6.21
CA GLY A 62 -44.88 2.32 -6.63
C GLY A 62 -44.35 3.18 -7.79
N THR A 63 -44.57 4.49 -7.72
CA THR A 63 -43.94 5.45 -8.65
C THR A 63 -42.53 5.80 -8.14
N PRO A 64 -41.46 5.52 -8.90
CA PRO A 64 -40.10 5.87 -8.50
C PRO A 64 -39.97 7.38 -8.31
N ASP A 65 -39.36 7.80 -7.19
CA ASP A 65 -39.29 9.19 -6.75
C ASP A 65 -38.04 9.93 -7.25
N VAL A 66 -37.15 9.26 -8.00
CA VAL A 66 -35.95 9.87 -8.58
C VAL A 66 -35.98 9.85 -10.10
N TRP A 67 -36.10 8.67 -10.71
CA TRP A 67 -36.08 8.55 -12.17
C TRP A 67 -36.73 7.26 -12.67
N ASP A 68 -37.43 7.35 -13.79
CA ASP A 68 -37.89 6.23 -14.62
C ASP A 68 -37.53 6.56 -16.07
N SER A 69 -36.78 5.68 -16.73
CA SER A 69 -36.41 5.90 -18.13
C SER A 69 -37.59 5.71 -19.10
N GLY A 70 -38.68 5.07 -18.65
CA GLY A 70 -39.63 4.43 -19.54
C GLY A 70 -38.98 3.31 -20.35
N LYS A 71 -39.72 2.76 -21.32
CA LYS A 71 -39.17 1.78 -22.27
C LYS A 71 -38.27 2.51 -23.27
N VAL A 72 -36.98 2.21 -23.25
CA VAL A 72 -35.97 2.74 -24.17
C VAL A 72 -35.60 1.66 -25.17
N SER A 73 -35.87 1.88 -26.46
CA SER A 73 -35.49 0.97 -27.54
C SER A 73 -33.99 1.01 -27.77
N SER A 74 -33.28 0.03 -27.23
CA SER A 74 -31.83 -0.09 -27.32
C SER A 74 -31.36 -1.49 -26.94
N THR A 75 -30.35 -1.99 -27.65
CA THR A 75 -29.65 -3.25 -27.37
C THR A 75 -28.41 -3.03 -26.49
N THR A 76 -28.21 -1.83 -25.93
CA THR A 76 -27.09 -1.55 -25.01
C THR A 76 -27.45 -1.98 -23.59
N ASN A 77 -26.54 -2.75 -22.97
CA ASN A 77 -26.67 -3.24 -21.59
C ASN A 77 -25.43 -2.93 -20.72
N SER A 78 -24.44 -2.24 -21.26
CA SER A 78 -23.25 -1.77 -20.56
C SER A 78 -23.01 -0.29 -20.87
N ASN A 79 -22.38 0.43 -19.93
CA ASN A 79 -22.08 1.86 -20.05
C ASN A 79 -23.32 2.74 -20.37
N VAL A 80 -24.50 2.38 -19.87
CA VAL A 80 -25.73 3.13 -20.10
C VAL A 80 -25.80 4.33 -19.16
N SER A 81 -25.70 5.54 -19.71
CA SER A 81 -25.77 6.78 -18.92
C SER A 81 -27.08 6.89 -18.15
N TYR A 82 -26.97 7.19 -16.85
CA TYR A 82 -28.10 7.60 -16.03
C TYR A 82 -28.70 8.90 -16.56
N GLY A 83 -30.00 8.91 -16.87
CA GLY A 83 -30.70 10.05 -17.48
C GLY A 83 -31.55 10.87 -16.50
N GLY A 84 -31.47 10.58 -15.20
CA GLY A 84 -32.27 11.26 -14.18
C GLY A 84 -31.65 12.56 -13.66
N PRO A 85 -32.28 13.20 -12.66
CA PRO A 85 -31.77 14.41 -12.03
C PRO A 85 -30.41 14.20 -11.36
N ALA A 86 -29.61 15.27 -11.25
CA ALA A 86 -28.31 15.24 -10.58
C ALA A 86 -28.40 14.63 -9.17
N LEU A 87 -27.52 13.66 -8.90
CA LEU A 87 -27.54 12.92 -7.64
C LEU A 87 -27.00 13.80 -6.51
N THR A 88 -27.76 13.86 -5.41
CA THR A 88 -27.37 14.57 -4.19
C THR A 88 -26.22 13.87 -3.48
N ALA A 89 -25.34 14.64 -2.82
CA ALA A 89 -24.21 14.12 -2.06
C ALA A 89 -24.64 13.37 -0.79
N SER A 90 -23.75 12.50 -0.27
CA SER A 90 -23.98 11.74 0.97
C SER A 90 -25.32 10.99 1.02
N SER A 91 -25.74 10.40 -0.10
CA SER A 91 -27.06 9.79 -0.24
C SER A 91 -26.97 8.36 -0.75
N ARG A 92 -28.03 7.58 -0.52
CA ARG A 92 -28.19 6.23 -1.06
C ARG A 92 -29.40 6.20 -1.98
N TYR A 93 -29.23 5.49 -3.09
CA TYR A 93 -30.24 5.24 -4.09
C TYR A 93 -30.41 3.72 -4.27
N TYR A 94 -31.57 3.35 -4.78
CA TYR A 94 -31.91 1.98 -5.16
C TYR A 94 -32.35 2.00 -6.60
N TRP A 95 -31.95 0.99 -7.37
CA TRP A 95 -32.36 0.88 -8.76
C TRP A 95 -32.66 -0.56 -9.15
N ARG A 96 -33.45 -0.70 -10.21
CA ARG A 96 -33.77 -1.97 -10.84
C ARG A 96 -33.97 -1.77 -12.34
N ILE A 97 -33.86 -2.86 -13.08
CA ILE A 97 -33.93 -2.88 -14.53
C ILE A 97 -34.83 -4.03 -15.00
N ARG A 98 -35.51 -3.85 -16.12
CA ARG A 98 -36.12 -4.94 -16.90
C ARG A 98 -35.83 -4.75 -18.38
N THR A 99 -35.86 -5.83 -19.13
CA THR A 99 -35.52 -5.87 -20.56
C THR A 99 -36.68 -6.39 -21.37
N TRP A 100 -36.62 -6.19 -22.69
CA TRP A 100 -37.52 -6.81 -23.66
C TRP A 100 -36.72 -7.68 -24.61
N ASP A 101 -37.29 -8.81 -25.03
CA ASP A 101 -36.70 -9.72 -26.00
C ASP A 101 -37.14 -9.42 -27.46
N SER A 102 -36.83 -10.33 -28.38
CA SER A 102 -37.20 -10.25 -29.80
C SER A 102 -38.70 -10.43 -30.07
N SER A 103 -39.45 -11.02 -29.13
CA SER A 103 -40.90 -11.20 -29.19
C SER A 103 -41.68 -10.01 -28.59
N ASP A 104 -40.97 -8.96 -28.19
CA ASP A 104 -41.48 -7.82 -27.43
C ASP A 104 -42.06 -8.20 -26.06
N ALA A 105 -41.65 -9.36 -25.51
CA ALA A 105 -41.99 -9.76 -24.15
C ALA A 105 -41.04 -9.09 -23.15
N ALA A 106 -41.60 -8.58 -22.05
CA ALA A 106 -40.83 -7.98 -20.97
C ALA A 106 -40.36 -9.04 -19.96
N SER A 107 -39.11 -8.94 -19.52
CA SER A 107 -38.59 -9.70 -18.38
C SER A 107 -39.29 -9.28 -17.08
N PRO A 108 -39.24 -10.13 -16.04
CA PRO A 108 -39.38 -9.65 -14.67
C PRO A 108 -38.34 -8.56 -14.36
N TRP A 109 -38.64 -7.73 -13.36
CA TRP A 109 -37.65 -6.80 -12.82
C TRP A 109 -36.48 -7.56 -12.19
N SER A 110 -35.27 -7.02 -12.34
CA SER A 110 -34.09 -7.44 -11.60
C SER A 110 -34.31 -7.36 -10.09
N ALA A 111 -33.45 -8.02 -9.33
CA ALA A 111 -33.27 -7.68 -7.93
C ALA A 111 -32.91 -6.18 -7.82
N THR A 112 -33.44 -5.54 -6.78
CA THR A 112 -33.11 -4.14 -6.47
C THR A 112 -31.67 -4.06 -6.00
N ALA A 113 -30.86 -3.20 -6.63
CA ALA A 113 -29.47 -2.94 -6.26
C ALA A 113 -29.31 -1.55 -5.64
N PRO A 114 -28.51 -1.39 -4.56
CA PRO A 114 -28.19 -0.08 -4.02
C PRO A 114 -26.96 0.54 -4.69
N PHE A 115 -26.85 1.86 -4.64
CA PHE A 115 -25.59 2.58 -4.77
C PHE A 115 -25.65 3.88 -3.96
N GLY A 116 -24.50 4.47 -3.63
CA GLY A 116 -24.39 5.68 -2.84
C GLY A 116 -23.51 6.74 -3.47
N THR A 117 -23.67 7.97 -3.01
CA THR A 117 -22.83 9.11 -3.41
C THR A 117 -21.91 9.54 -2.28
N GLY A 118 -20.69 9.93 -2.62
CA GLY A 118 -19.75 10.48 -1.68
C GLY A 118 -20.15 11.87 -1.14
N PRO A 119 -19.45 12.41 -0.12
CA PRO A 119 -19.81 13.69 0.49
C PRO A 119 -19.45 14.92 -0.35
N GLY A 120 -18.77 14.74 -1.49
CA GLY A 120 -18.26 15.81 -2.34
C GLY A 120 -16.87 16.29 -1.92
N THR A 121 -16.48 17.46 -2.44
CA THR A 121 -15.13 18.02 -2.29
C THR A 121 -14.87 18.70 -0.95
N THR A 122 -15.92 18.96 -0.15
CA THR A 122 -15.83 19.56 1.19
C THR A 122 -16.76 18.85 2.16
N TRP A 123 -16.28 18.56 3.37
CA TRP A 123 -17.02 17.74 4.34
C TRP A 123 -17.48 18.57 5.53
N SER A 124 -18.65 19.22 5.40
CA SER A 124 -19.26 19.93 6.54
C SER A 124 -19.47 18.99 7.73
N GLY A 125 -19.14 19.49 8.93
CA GLY A 125 -19.24 18.75 10.19
C GLY A 125 -18.09 17.76 10.46
N ALA A 126 -17.04 17.78 9.65
CA ALA A 126 -15.82 17.03 9.88
C ALA A 126 -14.59 17.92 9.65
N THR A 127 -13.54 17.74 10.44
CA THR A 127 -12.26 18.44 10.31
C THR A 127 -11.14 17.42 10.45
N PRO A 128 -10.05 17.53 9.66
CA PRO A 128 -8.94 16.61 9.80
C PRO A 128 -8.32 16.68 11.21
N ILE A 129 -7.88 15.56 11.74
CA ILE A 129 -7.32 15.43 13.09
C ILE A 129 -6.05 14.60 13.13
N TRP A 130 -5.27 14.74 14.20
CA TRP A 130 -4.15 13.87 14.56
C TRP A 130 -3.85 13.91 16.07
N SER A 131 -2.94 13.07 16.55
CA SER A 131 -2.35 13.23 17.88
C SER A 131 -1.49 14.51 17.96
N GLY A 132 -1.63 15.28 19.04
CA GLY A 132 -0.78 16.43 19.32
C GLY A 132 0.58 16.04 19.91
N ALA A 133 1.54 16.96 19.90
CA ALA A 133 2.79 16.78 20.62
C ALA A 133 2.53 16.69 22.15
N PRO A 134 3.38 15.97 22.90
CA PRO A 134 3.30 15.98 24.36
C PRO A 134 3.48 17.40 24.92
N THR A 135 2.43 18.00 25.50
CA THR A 135 2.56 19.25 26.27
C THR A 135 3.19 18.99 27.64
N ALA A 136 4.11 19.85 28.06
CA ALA A 136 4.67 19.84 29.41
C ALA A 136 3.54 19.98 30.45
N TRP A 137 3.61 19.21 31.54
CA TRP A 137 2.65 19.34 32.64
C TRP A 137 3.00 20.60 33.41
N THR A 138 2.11 21.60 33.40
CA THR A 138 2.26 22.82 34.19
C THR A 138 1.54 22.60 35.52
N ASP A 139 0.32 23.12 35.68
CA ASP A 139 -0.46 22.95 36.88
C ASP A 139 -1.13 21.58 36.93
N TYR A 140 -1.07 20.92 38.08
CA TYR A 140 -1.70 19.62 38.30
C TYR A 140 -1.84 19.28 39.79
N THR A 141 -2.74 18.34 40.05
CA THR A 141 -2.81 17.60 41.30
C THR A 141 -2.12 16.26 41.10
N PHE A 142 -1.11 15.97 41.92
CA PHE A 142 -0.42 14.68 41.99
C PHE A 142 -0.81 13.99 43.29
N GLN A 143 -1.40 12.81 43.19
CA GLN A 143 -1.88 12.05 44.34
C GLN A 143 -1.60 10.56 44.18
N GLY A 144 -1.63 9.85 45.30
CA GLY A 144 -1.53 8.40 45.35
C GLY A 144 -1.26 7.89 46.76
N SER A 145 -0.93 6.62 46.86
CA SER A 145 -0.69 5.90 48.10
C SER A 145 0.81 5.62 48.27
N PHE A 146 1.30 5.60 49.51
CA PHE A 146 2.66 5.17 49.81
C PHE A 146 2.74 4.37 51.11
N VAL A 147 3.72 3.47 51.16
CA VAL A 147 4.17 2.74 52.35
C VAL A 147 5.65 3.05 52.55
N ILE A 148 6.02 3.46 53.77
CA ILE A 148 7.43 3.54 54.16
C ILE A 148 7.89 2.12 54.49
N ASN A 149 8.79 1.54 53.68
CA ASN A 149 9.39 0.23 53.96
C ASN A 149 10.66 0.38 54.82
N ALA A 150 11.44 1.44 54.58
CA ALA A 150 12.59 1.79 55.40
C ALA A 150 12.78 3.32 55.44
N LYS A 151 12.83 3.86 56.66
CA LYS A 151 13.14 5.27 56.99
C LYS A 151 12.13 6.31 56.45
N TYR A 152 12.14 6.64 55.15
CA TYR A 152 11.32 7.71 54.56
C TYR A 152 10.69 7.30 53.21
N ALA A 153 9.64 8.00 52.81
CA ALA A 153 9.11 7.98 51.43
C ALA A 153 9.28 9.37 50.82
N SER A 154 9.74 9.46 49.56
CA SER A 154 9.87 10.76 48.89
C SER A 154 9.23 10.75 47.52
N VAL A 155 8.45 11.79 47.25
CA VAL A 155 7.82 12.04 45.95
C VAL A 155 8.48 13.25 45.29
N THR A 156 8.62 13.20 43.97
CA THR A 156 9.15 14.30 43.16
C THR A 156 8.06 14.84 42.23
N PHE A 157 8.04 16.15 42.04
CA PHE A 157 7.07 16.82 41.17
C PHE A 157 7.67 18.11 40.59
N ARG A 158 7.03 18.63 39.55
CA ARG A 158 7.60 19.57 38.56
C ARG A 158 8.97 19.08 38.11
N ALA A 159 9.09 17.77 37.92
CA ALA A 159 10.35 17.12 37.61
C ALA A 159 10.71 17.37 36.16
N GLN A 160 11.80 18.09 35.95
CA GLN A 160 12.33 18.42 34.64
C GLN A 160 13.27 17.34 34.12
N ASN A 161 13.99 16.67 35.04
CA ASN A 161 14.80 15.46 34.83
C ASN A 161 15.23 14.89 36.19
N THR A 162 16.11 13.88 36.21
CA THR A 162 16.63 13.23 37.44
C THR A 162 17.56 14.11 38.29
N SER A 163 17.79 15.36 37.91
CA SER A 163 18.64 16.31 38.63
C SER A 163 17.91 17.60 39.03
N ASN A 164 16.67 17.79 38.57
CA ASN A 164 15.90 19.03 38.70
C ASN A 164 14.43 18.75 38.98
N TYR A 165 14.03 18.90 40.23
CA TYR A 165 12.66 18.66 40.70
C TYR A 165 12.44 19.23 42.10
N TYR A 166 11.19 19.41 42.47
CA TYR A 166 10.80 19.51 43.87
C TYR A 166 10.68 18.12 44.47
N LEU A 167 11.10 17.96 45.73
CA LEU A 167 11.07 16.70 46.46
C LEU A 167 10.42 16.88 47.82
N TRP A 168 9.31 16.19 48.04
CA TRP A 168 8.64 16.16 49.33
C TRP A 168 9.01 14.84 50.00
N GLN A 169 9.80 14.94 51.08
CA GLN A 169 10.21 13.78 51.86
C GLN A 169 9.32 13.64 53.09
N PHE A 170 8.56 12.55 53.15
CA PHE A 170 7.71 12.15 54.27
C PHE A 170 8.53 11.30 55.24
N LYS A 171 8.80 11.83 56.43
CA LYS A 171 9.70 11.22 57.39
C LYS A 171 8.96 10.46 58.49
N GLY A 172 9.10 9.13 58.51
CA GLY A 172 8.53 8.25 59.53
C GLY A 172 9.47 7.98 60.72
N ASN A 173 9.12 6.95 61.51
CA ASN A 173 9.95 6.39 62.60
C ASN A 173 10.37 7.40 63.69
N GLY A 174 9.42 8.21 64.16
CA GLY A 174 9.61 9.11 65.29
C GLY A 174 10.02 10.54 64.93
N GLU A 175 10.44 10.79 63.68
CA GLU A 175 10.64 12.16 63.19
C GLU A 175 9.29 12.84 62.89
N ASN A 176 8.36 12.16 62.23
CA ASN A 176 7.00 12.62 61.92
C ASN A 176 6.97 14.03 61.33
N THR A 177 7.80 14.27 60.32
CA THR A 177 7.86 15.57 59.62
C THR A 177 7.73 15.41 58.12
N ILE A 178 7.30 16.48 57.45
CA ILE A 178 7.44 16.65 56.02
C ILE A 178 8.55 17.65 55.73
N ALA A 179 9.46 17.29 54.82
CA ALA A 179 10.60 18.13 54.44
C ALA A 179 10.53 18.50 52.94
N PRO A 180 9.97 19.69 52.62
CA PRO A 180 10.03 20.31 51.31
C PRO A 180 11.47 20.65 50.87
N GLN A 181 11.91 20.04 49.78
CA GLN A 181 13.24 20.20 49.22
C GLN A 181 13.17 20.51 47.73
N ILE A 182 14.25 21.06 47.20
CA ILE A 182 14.48 21.23 45.78
C ILE A 182 15.82 20.59 45.43
N GLN A 183 15.85 19.80 44.36
CA GLN A 183 17.11 19.46 43.70
C GLN A 183 17.24 20.38 42.48
N LYS A 184 18.34 21.13 42.41
CA LYS A 184 18.69 21.97 41.26
C LYS A 184 20.08 21.58 40.80
N ASN A 185 20.21 21.17 39.55
CA ASN A 185 21.47 20.71 38.94
C ASN A 185 22.18 19.63 39.78
N GLY A 186 21.43 18.67 40.29
CA GLY A 186 21.97 17.58 41.10
C GLY A 186 22.25 17.94 42.56
N THR A 187 22.14 19.21 42.94
CA THR A 187 22.38 19.70 44.31
C THR A 187 21.07 19.87 45.07
N PHE A 188 21.00 19.34 46.30
CA PHE A 188 19.82 19.48 47.16
C PHE A 188 19.90 20.71 48.07
N SER A 189 18.78 21.41 48.22
CA SER A 189 18.56 22.39 49.28
C SER A 189 17.15 22.26 49.86
N ALA A 190 16.99 22.63 51.13
CA ALA A 190 15.67 22.73 51.75
C ALA A 190 14.98 24.02 51.27
N LEU A 191 13.70 23.93 50.92
CA LEU A 191 12.89 25.11 50.61
C LEU A 191 12.42 25.83 51.88
N LYS A 192 12.28 25.07 52.97
CA LYS A 192 11.99 25.57 54.32
C LYS A 192 12.29 24.50 55.38
N THR A 193 12.22 24.89 56.65
CA THR A 193 12.34 23.97 57.79
C THR A 193 11.24 22.90 57.74
N ALA A 194 11.62 21.64 58.02
CA ALA A 194 10.69 20.52 58.05
C ALA A 194 9.54 20.78 59.05
N GLN A 195 8.32 20.46 58.65
CA GLN A 195 7.09 20.74 59.41
C GLN A 195 6.63 19.47 60.11
N ALA A 196 6.19 19.58 61.38
CA ALA A 196 5.62 18.45 62.11
C ALA A 196 4.29 18.01 61.50
N LEU A 197 4.09 16.70 61.38
CA LEU A 197 2.84 16.11 60.90
C LEU A 197 1.84 16.01 62.07
N PRO A 198 0.53 16.17 61.80
CA PRO A 198 -0.51 16.08 62.83
C PRO A 198 -0.78 14.63 63.30
N PHE A 199 -0.09 13.65 62.73
CA PHE A 199 -0.16 12.24 63.10
C PHE A 199 1.17 11.53 62.82
N THR A 200 1.33 10.33 63.37
CA THR A 200 2.54 9.51 63.24
C THR A 200 2.52 8.68 61.95
N LEU A 201 3.62 8.74 61.18
CA LEU A 201 3.85 7.86 60.04
C LEU A 201 4.59 6.60 60.50
N THR A 202 3.91 5.45 60.42
CA THR A 202 4.42 4.16 60.88
C THR A 202 4.92 3.32 59.70
N THR A 203 6.13 2.75 59.82
CA THR A 203 6.68 1.83 58.81
C THR A 203 5.72 0.66 58.57
N GLY A 204 5.47 0.33 57.31
CA GLY A 204 4.57 -0.75 56.90
C GLY A 204 3.07 -0.40 56.87
N SER A 205 2.67 0.81 57.29
CA SER A 205 1.30 1.31 57.11
C SER A 205 1.15 2.12 55.83
N THR A 206 -0.04 2.09 55.22
CA THR A 206 -0.36 2.82 53.99
C THR A 206 -0.96 4.20 54.28
N TYR A 207 -0.47 5.21 53.58
CA TYR A 207 -0.95 6.59 53.65
C TYR A 207 -1.17 7.15 52.26
N ASP A 208 -2.12 8.07 52.14
CA ASP A 208 -2.38 8.76 50.88
C ASP A 208 -1.79 10.16 50.93
N PHE A 209 -1.25 10.61 49.79
CA PHE A 209 -0.79 11.96 49.60
C PHE A 209 -1.52 12.65 48.46
N ARG A 210 -1.62 13.98 48.57
CA ARG A 210 -2.11 14.85 47.52
C ARG A 210 -1.29 16.13 47.51
N ILE A 211 -0.67 16.45 46.37
CA ILE A 211 0.06 17.68 46.11
C ILE A 211 -0.67 18.43 45.01
N VAL A 212 -1.24 19.58 45.33
CA VAL A 212 -1.83 20.50 44.35
C VAL A 212 -0.76 21.54 44.01
N ALA A 213 -0.22 21.47 42.79
CA ALA A 213 0.74 22.43 42.27
C ALA A 213 0.03 23.42 41.34
N SER A 214 -0.20 24.64 41.83
CA SER A 214 -0.92 25.72 41.11
C SER A 214 -0.02 26.95 41.02
N GLY A 215 0.45 27.28 39.81
CA GLY A 215 1.47 28.29 39.61
C GLY A 215 2.71 28.00 40.45
N SER A 216 3.11 28.96 41.28
CA SER A 216 4.25 28.84 42.20
C SER A 216 3.89 28.28 43.59
N THR A 217 2.65 27.85 43.81
CA THR A 217 2.18 27.39 45.13
C THR A 217 1.90 25.88 45.12
N PHE A 218 2.45 25.18 46.11
CA PHE A 218 2.29 23.74 46.30
C PHE A 218 1.59 23.49 47.64
N THR A 219 0.40 22.89 47.59
CA THR A 219 -0.37 22.52 48.78
C THR A 219 -0.36 21.01 48.94
N THR A 220 0.16 20.51 50.06
CA THR A 220 0.23 19.07 50.34
C THR A 220 -0.76 18.69 51.42
N SER A 221 -1.52 17.63 51.17
CA SER A 221 -2.39 16.98 52.15
C SER A 221 -2.03 15.51 52.30
N LEU A 222 -2.27 14.97 53.50
CA LEU A 222 -2.08 13.56 53.83
C LEU A 222 -3.31 13.01 54.57
N LYS A 223 -3.52 11.71 54.48
CA LYS A 223 -4.44 10.94 55.34
C LYS A 223 -3.94 9.50 55.52
N ALA A 224 -4.39 8.81 56.57
CA ALA A 224 -4.27 7.36 56.61
C ALA A 224 -5.13 6.76 55.47
N HIS A 225 -4.67 5.69 54.85
CA HIS A 225 -5.39 5.10 53.71
C HIS A 225 -6.83 4.67 54.07
N SER A 226 -7.06 4.26 55.34
CA SER A 226 -8.38 3.90 55.87
C SER A 226 -9.33 5.09 56.11
N ASP A 227 -8.83 6.33 56.09
CA ASP A 227 -9.61 7.53 56.40
C ASP A 227 -10.18 8.18 55.13
N THR A 228 -11.27 8.93 55.28
CA THR A 228 -11.88 9.69 54.17
C THR A 228 -11.52 11.18 54.15
N THR A 229 -10.96 11.70 55.25
CA THR A 229 -10.74 13.14 55.45
C THR A 229 -9.29 13.51 55.18
N TRP A 230 -9.04 14.44 54.26
CA TRP A 230 -7.72 14.97 53.98
C TRP A 230 -7.30 16.02 55.01
N THR A 231 -6.06 15.93 55.51
CA THR A 231 -5.46 16.96 56.35
C THR A 231 -4.38 17.69 55.56
N GLN A 232 -4.47 19.01 55.41
CA GLN A 232 -3.39 19.81 54.82
C GLN A 232 -2.21 19.87 55.78
N VAL A 233 -1.04 19.41 55.32
CA VAL A 233 0.17 19.29 56.14
C VAL A 233 1.29 20.24 55.71
N ASP A 234 1.20 20.81 54.50
CA ASP A 234 2.20 21.71 53.98
C ASP A 234 1.63 22.71 52.95
N THR A 235 2.12 23.94 52.97
CA THR A 235 2.02 24.89 51.86
C THR A 235 3.40 25.50 51.62
N THR A 236 3.92 25.36 50.41
CA THR A 236 5.24 25.90 50.03
C THR A 236 5.11 26.68 48.73
N THR A 237 5.88 27.76 48.60
CA THR A 237 5.92 28.56 47.37
C THR A 237 7.33 28.58 46.81
N ASP A 238 7.50 28.31 45.52
CA ASP A 238 8.76 28.47 44.80
C ASP A 238 8.49 28.64 43.30
N THR A 239 9.37 29.36 42.60
CA THR A 239 9.20 29.69 41.17
C THR A 239 10.22 29.00 40.26
N THR A 240 11.09 28.15 40.80
CA THR A 240 12.20 27.54 40.06
C THR A 240 11.74 26.59 38.95
N PHE A 241 10.70 25.78 39.20
CA PHE A 241 10.15 24.83 38.22
C PHE A 241 8.65 25.07 38.03
N ASP A 242 8.28 25.64 36.88
CA ASP A 242 6.92 25.99 36.48
C ASP A 242 6.20 24.90 35.67
N SER A 243 6.86 23.76 35.48
CA SER A 243 6.35 22.62 34.72
C SER A 243 7.14 21.36 35.08
N GLY A 244 6.76 20.21 34.52
CA GLY A 244 7.52 18.97 34.64
C GLY A 244 6.70 17.82 35.23
N GLY A 245 7.21 16.62 35.04
CA GLY A 245 6.56 15.38 35.42
C GLY A 245 6.62 15.06 36.91
N ILE A 246 6.38 13.80 37.23
CA ILE A 246 6.37 13.28 38.60
C ILE A 246 7.40 12.16 38.77
N GLY A 247 7.67 11.78 40.01
CA GLY A 247 8.55 10.67 40.31
C GLY A 247 8.62 10.33 41.79
N PHE A 248 9.56 9.44 42.09
CA PHE A 248 9.82 8.88 43.41
C PHE A 248 11.32 8.80 43.63
N ARG A 249 11.76 9.05 44.87
CA ARG A 249 13.18 9.01 45.21
C ARG A 249 13.42 8.40 46.58
N THR A 250 14.50 7.63 46.67
CA THR A 250 15.01 7.03 47.91
C THR A 250 16.51 7.27 48.05
N GLY A 251 16.93 7.71 49.24
CA GLY A 251 18.33 7.76 49.64
C GLY A 251 18.94 6.37 49.92
N LEU A 252 20.21 6.36 50.36
CA LEU A 252 20.98 5.14 50.65
C LEU A 252 20.36 4.26 51.76
N THR A 253 19.52 4.84 52.61
CA THR A 253 18.89 4.16 53.76
C THR A 253 17.36 4.13 53.65
N GLU A 254 16.80 4.54 52.52
CA GLU A 254 15.36 4.74 52.34
C GLU A 254 14.80 3.70 51.38
N GLN A 255 13.61 3.17 51.66
CA GLN A 255 12.85 2.30 50.78
C GLN A 255 11.37 2.63 50.95
N ALA A 256 10.63 2.71 49.84
CA ALA A 256 9.21 2.99 49.86
C ALA A 256 8.48 2.27 48.73
N THR A 257 7.21 1.98 48.96
CA THR A 257 6.29 1.40 47.99
C THR A 257 5.25 2.45 47.65
N PHE A 258 4.88 2.57 46.39
CA PHE A 258 3.92 3.55 45.89
C PHE A 258 2.82 2.85 45.10
N ASP A 259 1.59 3.34 45.22
CA ASP A 259 0.42 2.75 44.59
C ASP A 259 -0.62 3.81 44.22
N ASP A 260 -1.62 3.47 43.40
CA ASP A 260 -2.75 4.33 43.01
C ASP A 260 -2.35 5.73 42.52
N ILE A 261 -1.29 5.81 41.71
CA ILE A 261 -0.72 7.09 41.28
C ILE A 261 -1.60 7.75 40.24
N THR A 262 -2.05 8.97 40.51
CA THR A 262 -2.81 9.78 39.56
C THR A 262 -2.31 11.21 39.50
N VAL A 263 -2.31 11.77 38.30
CA VAL A 263 -2.02 13.18 38.03
C VAL A 263 -3.17 13.77 37.24
N THR A 264 -3.77 14.86 37.71
CA THR A 264 -4.86 15.55 37.01
C THR A 264 -4.55 17.02 36.80
N ASP A 265 -4.92 17.59 35.65
CA ASP A 265 -4.82 19.03 35.43
C ASP A 265 -5.88 19.81 36.25
N PRO A 266 -5.88 21.17 36.24
CA PRO A 266 -6.81 21.97 37.03
C PRO A 266 -8.29 21.80 36.65
N ASN A 267 -8.57 21.19 35.50
CA ASN A 267 -9.93 20.85 35.05
C ASN A 267 -10.30 19.40 35.41
N ASN A 268 -9.56 18.77 36.34
CA ASN A 268 -9.69 17.37 36.76
C ASN A 268 -9.49 16.35 35.63
N ARG A 269 -8.82 16.72 34.53
CA ARG A 269 -8.49 15.75 33.46
C ARG A 269 -7.25 14.96 33.86
N SER A 270 -7.34 13.62 33.81
CA SER A 270 -6.18 12.75 34.03
C SER A 270 -5.08 13.01 32.99
N LEU A 271 -3.90 13.39 33.48
CA LEU A 271 -2.64 13.51 32.75
C LEU A 271 -1.83 12.20 32.82
N TYR A 272 -1.99 11.45 33.90
CA TYR A 272 -1.33 10.17 34.16
C TYR A 272 -2.13 9.38 35.22
N SER A 273 -2.16 8.06 35.08
CA SER A 273 -2.76 7.15 36.06
C SER A 273 -2.06 5.81 35.97
N ASN A 274 -1.66 5.24 37.10
CA ASN A 274 -1.11 3.89 37.17
C ASN A 274 -1.35 3.32 38.58
N ASP A 275 -2.02 2.17 38.65
CA ASP A 275 -2.30 1.40 39.87
C ASP A 275 -1.33 0.22 40.06
N PHE A 276 -0.31 0.12 39.20
CA PHE A 276 0.73 -0.90 39.18
C PHE A 276 0.24 -2.35 39.25
N SER A 277 -0.98 -2.61 38.76
CA SER A 277 -1.53 -3.96 38.64
C SER A 277 -0.77 -4.84 37.63
N ASP A 278 -0.08 -4.22 36.67
CA ASP A 278 0.84 -4.89 35.73
C ASP A 278 2.20 -5.20 36.37
N ALA A 279 2.73 -6.41 36.15
CA ALA A 279 3.97 -6.88 36.80
C ALA A 279 5.26 -6.12 36.38
N ASP A 280 5.21 -5.32 35.31
CA ASP A 280 6.37 -4.62 34.75
C ASP A 280 6.26 -3.10 35.00
N ASN A 281 7.31 -2.49 35.55
CA ASN A 281 7.39 -1.03 35.66
C ASN A 281 7.82 -0.43 34.32
N THR A 282 6.85 0.04 33.53
CA THR A 282 7.11 0.58 32.20
C THR A 282 7.11 2.10 32.10
N ASP A 283 6.76 2.78 33.18
CA ASP A 283 6.49 4.22 33.18
C ASP A 283 7.54 5.04 33.89
N PHE A 284 8.20 4.47 34.90
CA PHE A 284 9.24 5.13 35.67
C PHE A 284 10.62 4.58 35.31
N THR A 285 11.63 5.44 35.33
CA THR A 285 13.03 5.10 35.00
C THR A 285 13.68 4.07 35.94
N CYS A 286 13.06 3.75 37.08
CA CYS A 286 13.47 2.70 38.00
C CYS A 286 12.31 2.25 38.89
N GLY A 287 12.55 1.21 39.69
CA GLY A 287 11.59 0.59 40.60
C GLY A 287 11.05 -0.72 40.03
N THR A 288 10.58 -1.60 40.90
CA THR A 288 10.07 -2.93 40.54
C THR A 288 8.65 -3.08 41.05
N ILE A 289 7.74 -3.63 40.25
CA ILE A 289 6.39 -3.90 40.74
C ILE A 289 6.44 -5.13 41.63
N THR A 290 5.90 -5.02 42.84
CA THR A 290 5.84 -6.12 43.81
C THR A 290 4.49 -6.08 44.50
N GLY A 291 3.70 -7.15 44.35
CA GLY A 291 2.37 -7.23 44.97
C GLY A 291 1.36 -6.22 44.44
N GLY A 292 1.50 -5.77 43.18
CA GLY A 292 0.62 -4.77 42.57
C GLY A 292 0.99 -3.32 42.88
N ALA A 293 2.16 -3.05 43.47
CA ALA A 293 2.60 -1.70 43.79
C ALA A 293 4.06 -1.47 43.38
N LEU A 294 4.44 -0.22 43.09
CA LEU A 294 5.81 0.14 42.71
C LEU A 294 6.72 0.20 43.94
N PHE A 295 7.56 -0.81 44.09
CA PHE A 295 8.63 -0.83 45.08
C PHE A 295 9.85 -0.06 44.55
N VAL A 296 10.26 0.97 45.29
CA VAL A 296 11.45 1.77 45.03
C VAL A 296 12.52 1.44 46.07
N ASP A 297 13.52 0.66 45.64
CA ASP A 297 14.64 0.24 46.48
C ASP A 297 15.57 1.41 46.82
N LYS A 298 16.60 1.19 47.63
CA LYS A 298 17.59 2.19 48.06
C LYS A 298 18.29 2.85 46.88
N ALA A 299 18.62 4.14 47.06
CA ALA A 299 19.44 4.92 46.12
C ALA A 299 18.84 5.02 44.71
N LYS A 300 17.52 5.18 44.59
CA LYS A 300 16.81 5.28 43.33
C LYS A 300 16.22 6.68 43.11
N ASN A 301 16.12 7.08 41.85
CA ASN A 301 15.44 8.28 41.40
C ASN A 301 14.64 7.98 40.14
N CYS A 302 13.35 7.75 40.31
CA CYS A 302 12.46 7.18 39.32
C CYS A 302 11.51 8.29 38.84
N GLY A 303 11.48 8.61 37.55
CA GLY A 303 10.64 9.70 37.05
C GLY A 303 9.95 9.41 35.72
N THR A 304 8.88 10.16 35.45
CA THR A 304 8.09 10.11 34.22
C THR A 304 7.50 11.48 33.88
N GLY A 305 7.08 11.72 32.64
CA GLY A 305 6.43 12.98 32.24
C GLY A 305 7.36 14.19 32.01
N PHE A 306 8.65 13.96 31.74
CA PHE A 306 9.61 15.04 31.46
C PHE A 306 9.27 15.83 30.17
N PRO A 307 9.41 17.17 30.14
CA PRO A 307 9.27 17.94 28.91
C PRO A 307 10.35 17.53 27.90
N THR A 308 9.94 17.20 26.67
CA THR A 308 10.86 16.71 25.61
C THR A 308 11.45 17.82 24.73
N ALA A 309 11.12 19.09 24.95
CA ALA A 309 11.61 20.19 24.11
C ALA A 309 12.83 20.88 24.74
N TRP A 310 14.02 20.64 24.20
CA TRP A 310 15.22 21.43 24.55
C TRP A 310 15.15 22.78 23.84
N THR A 311 15.02 23.86 24.61
CA THR A 311 15.05 25.23 24.08
C THR A 311 16.51 25.70 24.04
N ASP A 312 16.95 26.53 24.98
CA ASP A 312 18.32 27.00 25.04
C ASP A 312 19.23 25.92 25.63
N TYR A 313 20.40 25.72 25.03
CA TYR A 313 21.39 24.76 25.51
C TYR A 313 22.78 24.99 24.90
N THR A 314 23.79 24.46 25.58
CA THR A 314 25.15 24.25 25.10
C THR A 314 25.29 22.81 24.65
N PHE A 315 25.62 22.58 23.38
CA PHE A 315 25.92 21.27 22.81
C PHE A 315 27.41 21.17 22.55
N GLN A 316 28.09 20.22 23.16
CA GLN A 316 29.52 20.06 23.08
C GLN A 316 29.92 18.58 22.98
N GLY A 317 31.15 18.33 22.55
CA GLY A 317 31.77 17.02 22.52
C GLY A 317 32.99 17.05 21.63
N ASN A 318 33.50 15.87 21.29
CA ASN A 318 34.67 15.76 20.44
C ASN A 318 34.33 15.04 19.12
N PHE A 319 35.11 15.32 18.08
CA PHE A 319 34.95 14.71 16.77
C PHE A 319 36.28 14.45 16.07
N VAL A 320 36.28 13.45 15.20
CA VAL A 320 37.34 13.12 14.25
C VAL A 320 36.74 13.16 12.85
N ILE A 321 37.40 13.85 11.92
CA ILE A 321 37.06 13.75 10.49
C ILE A 321 37.72 12.48 9.96
N ASN A 322 36.92 11.49 9.53
CA ASN A 322 37.43 10.26 8.90
C ASN A 322 37.49 10.38 7.39
N ALA A 323 36.54 11.11 6.78
CA ALA A 323 36.56 11.45 5.36
C ALA A 323 35.90 12.82 5.13
N LYS A 324 36.64 13.75 4.53
CA LYS A 324 36.20 15.08 4.09
C LYS A 324 35.73 16.03 5.21
N TYR A 325 34.55 15.84 5.79
CA TYR A 325 33.94 16.76 6.78
C TYR A 325 33.31 16.01 7.97
N ALA A 326 33.12 16.74 9.09
CA ALA A 326 32.25 16.34 10.19
C ALA A 326 31.07 17.32 10.30
N SER A 327 29.86 16.84 10.53
CA SER A 327 28.70 17.74 10.70
C SER A 327 27.83 17.37 11.88
N VAL A 328 27.42 18.39 12.62
CA VAL A 328 26.51 18.29 13.77
C VAL A 328 25.21 19.02 13.50
N THR A 329 24.09 18.51 14.00
CA THR A 329 22.77 19.15 13.91
C THR A 329 22.27 19.58 15.27
N PHE A 330 21.57 20.71 15.36
CA PHE A 330 20.99 21.23 16.60
C PHE A 330 19.69 22.02 16.34
N ARG A 331 18.89 22.25 17.38
CA ARG A 331 17.47 22.64 17.34
C ARG A 331 16.67 21.74 16.41
N ALA A 332 17.03 20.45 16.39
CA ALA A 332 16.45 19.50 15.46
C ALA A 332 15.01 19.16 15.85
N GLN A 333 14.06 19.51 14.99
CA GLN A 333 12.65 19.16 15.17
C GLN A 333 12.44 17.69 14.80
N ASN A 334 13.07 17.28 13.70
CA ASN A 334 13.05 15.97 13.08
C ASN A 334 14.23 15.89 12.09
N THR A 335 14.39 14.77 11.39
CA THR A 335 15.48 14.54 10.41
C THR A 335 15.38 15.39 9.13
N SER A 336 14.40 16.27 9.00
CA SER A 336 14.23 17.16 7.84
C SER A 336 14.21 18.65 8.18
N ASN A 337 14.30 18.99 9.47
CA ASN A 337 14.18 20.35 10.00
C ASN A 337 15.14 20.56 11.17
N TYR A 338 16.29 21.18 10.89
CA TYR A 338 17.35 21.45 11.88
C TYR A 338 18.34 22.51 11.38
N TYR A 339 19.17 23.03 12.28
CA TYR A 339 20.43 23.69 11.93
C TYR A 339 21.55 22.67 11.79
N LEU A 340 22.47 22.89 10.85
CA LEU A 340 23.62 22.00 10.56
C LEU A 340 24.91 22.79 10.49
N TRP A 341 25.84 22.50 11.38
CA TRP A 341 27.19 23.05 11.34
C TRP A 341 28.11 22.01 10.75
N GLN A 342 28.70 22.34 9.60
CA GLN A 342 29.64 21.48 8.90
C GLN A 342 31.07 22.00 9.09
N PHE A 343 31.91 21.19 9.71
CA PHE A 343 33.33 21.44 9.97
C PHE A 343 34.16 20.83 8.84
N LYS A 344 34.84 21.67 8.05
CA LYS A 344 35.51 21.26 6.82
C LYS A 344 37.03 21.17 6.96
N GLY A 345 37.59 19.98 6.80
CA GLY A 345 39.04 19.73 6.89
C GLY A 345 39.78 19.73 5.55
N ASN A 346 41.07 19.37 5.58
CA ASN A 346 41.93 19.08 4.43
C ASN A 346 41.94 20.14 3.30
N GLY A 347 42.30 21.38 3.64
CA GLY A 347 42.55 22.45 2.66
C GLY A 347 41.41 23.46 2.48
N GLU A 348 40.17 23.12 2.84
CA GLU A 348 39.07 24.10 2.89
C GLU A 348 39.09 24.91 4.19
N ASN A 349 39.37 24.24 5.32
CA ASN A 349 39.55 24.81 6.65
C ASN A 349 38.52 25.89 7.06
N THR A 350 37.24 25.55 6.91
CA THR A 350 36.13 26.46 7.18
C THR A 350 35.04 25.79 8.01
N ILE A 351 34.19 26.60 8.65
CA ILE A 351 32.92 26.19 9.21
C ILE A 351 31.78 26.74 8.34
N ALA A 352 30.81 25.88 8.00
CA ALA A 352 29.67 26.24 7.15
C ALA A 352 28.33 26.09 7.89
N PRO A 353 27.80 27.19 8.45
CA PRO A 353 26.45 27.31 9.00
C PRO A 353 25.34 27.09 7.95
N GLN A 354 24.50 26.08 8.15
CA GLN A 354 23.39 25.75 7.26
C GLN A 354 22.09 25.51 8.03
N ILE A 355 20.96 25.63 7.33
CA ILE A 355 19.64 25.25 7.81
C ILE A 355 19.02 24.27 6.82
N GLN A 356 18.35 23.23 7.32
CA GLN A 356 17.46 22.40 6.54
C GLN A 356 16.01 22.72 6.92
N LYS A 357 15.16 22.99 5.93
CA LYS A 357 13.72 23.23 6.10
C LYS A 357 12.95 22.35 5.14
N ASN A 358 12.09 21.49 5.69
CA ASN A 358 11.30 20.51 4.95
C ASN A 358 12.15 19.68 3.97
N GLY A 359 13.36 19.28 4.40
CA GLY A 359 14.28 18.48 3.59
C GLY A 359 15.20 19.29 2.67
N THR A 360 14.97 20.59 2.47
CA THR A 360 15.78 21.46 1.61
C THR A 360 16.85 22.20 2.40
N PHE A 361 18.09 22.19 1.92
CA PHE A 361 19.21 22.91 2.55
C PHE A 361 19.38 24.32 1.98
N SER A 362 19.74 25.25 2.86
CA SER A 362 20.24 26.57 2.49
C SER A 362 21.34 27.00 3.45
N ALA A 363 22.34 27.72 2.94
CA ALA A 363 23.36 28.35 3.79
C ALA A 363 22.72 29.49 4.59
N LEU A 364 23.04 29.58 5.89
CA LEU A 364 22.64 30.72 6.70
C LEU A 364 23.55 31.93 6.46
N LYS A 365 24.80 31.67 6.07
CA LYS A 365 25.80 32.66 5.66
C LYS A 365 26.97 31.99 4.93
N THR A 366 27.86 32.79 4.38
CA THR A 366 29.13 32.32 3.78
C THR A 366 29.97 31.57 4.81
N ALA A 367 30.62 30.48 4.39
CA ALA A 367 31.51 29.69 5.25
C ALA A 367 32.65 30.57 5.82
N GLN A 368 32.98 30.37 7.09
CA GLN A 368 33.96 31.18 7.82
C GLN A 368 35.28 30.42 7.94
N ALA A 369 36.42 31.09 7.71
CA ALA A 369 37.74 30.49 7.85
C ALA A 369 38.04 30.16 9.31
N LEU A 370 38.65 29.00 9.55
CA LEU A 370 39.04 28.56 10.89
C LEU A 370 40.44 29.10 11.26
N PRO A 371 40.68 29.45 12.54
CA PRO A 371 41.95 30.02 13.00
C PRO A 371 43.10 28.99 13.10
N PHE A 372 42.81 27.71 12.86
CA PHE A 372 43.78 26.60 12.81
C PHE A 372 43.28 25.52 11.85
N THR A 373 44.19 24.64 11.41
CA THR A 373 43.88 23.60 10.42
C THR A 373 43.21 22.37 11.03
N LEU A 374 42.05 21.99 10.48
CA LEU A 374 41.42 20.69 10.74
C LEU A 374 42.02 19.60 9.83
N THR A 375 42.63 18.59 10.42
CA THR A 375 43.29 17.47 9.73
C THR A 375 42.51 16.17 9.94
N THR A 376 42.35 15.38 8.89
CA THR A 376 41.72 14.04 8.97
C THR A 376 42.49 13.14 9.95
N GLY A 377 41.77 12.41 10.80
CA GLY A 377 42.35 11.51 11.80
C GLY A 377 42.76 12.17 13.12
N SER A 378 42.74 13.50 13.22
CA SER A 378 42.96 14.22 14.48
C SER A 378 41.65 14.51 15.22
N THR A 379 41.70 14.53 16.56
CA THR A 379 40.54 14.82 17.42
C THR A 379 40.44 16.30 17.77
N TYR A 380 39.23 16.85 17.68
CA TYR A 380 38.92 18.24 18.02
C TYR A 380 37.68 18.31 18.90
N ASP A 381 37.63 19.29 19.80
CA ASP A 381 36.44 19.56 20.60
C ASP A 381 35.61 20.68 19.97
N PHE A 382 34.28 20.54 20.01
CA PHE A 382 33.33 21.58 19.64
C PHE A 382 32.42 21.97 20.79
N ARG A 383 31.97 23.22 20.76
CA ARG A 383 30.94 23.75 21.65
C ARG A 383 30.05 24.72 20.89
N ILE A 384 28.74 24.47 20.90
CA ILE A 384 27.72 25.34 20.33
C ILE A 384 26.80 25.80 21.46
N VAL A 385 26.80 27.09 21.78
CA VAL A 385 25.86 27.70 22.73
C VAL A 385 24.69 28.28 21.94
N ALA A 386 23.52 27.66 22.05
CA ALA A 386 22.28 28.13 21.45
C ALA A 386 21.42 28.86 22.49
N SER A 387 21.39 30.19 22.43
CA SER A 387 20.61 31.05 23.34
C SER A 387 19.67 31.95 22.55
N GLY A 388 18.36 31.77 22.76
CA GLY A 388 17.32 32.39 21.95
C GLY A 388 17.54 32.10 20.46
N SER A 389 17.71 33.16 19.67
CA SER A 389 17.97 33.09 18.23
C SER A 389 19.46 33.17 17.87
N THR A 390 20.37 33.08 18.84
CA THR A 390 21.82 33.26 18.64
C THR A 390 22.57 31.98 18.95
N PHE A 391 23.45 31.58 18.02
CA PHE A 391 24.28 30.39 18.10
C PHE A 391 25.76 30.77 18.07
N THR A 392 26.47 30.52 19.15
CA THR A 392 27.92 30.79 19.26
C THR A 392 28.68 29.48 19.23
N THR A 393 29.58 29.30 18.27
CA THR A 393 30.39 28.09 18.13
C THR A 393 31.85 28.35 18.46
N SER A 394 32.42 27.47 19.27
CA SER A 394 33.84 27.45 19.61
C SER A 394 34.45 26.09 19.31
N LEU A 395 35.72 26.08 18.92
CA LEU A 395 36.53 24.89 18.67
C LEU A 395 37.87 24.96 19.39
N LYS A 396 38.47 23.79 19.65
CA LYS A 396 39.88 23.64 20.05
C LYS A 396 40.41 22.28 19.61
N ALA A 397 41.73 22.13 19.51
CA ALA A 397 42.34 20.81 19.44
C ALA A 397 42.06 20.06 20.76
N HIS A 398 41.82 18.75 20.71
CA HIS A 398 41.47 17.99 21.90
C HIS A 398 42.57 18.01 22.98
N SER A 399 43.84 18.14 22.56
CA SER A 399 45.00 18.29 23.45
C SER A 399 45.14 19.68 24.10
N ASP A 400 44.32 20.66 23.71
CA ASP A 400 44.38 22.04 24.21
C ASP A 400 43.31 22.28 25.29
N THR A 401 43.52 23.26 26.14
CA THR A 401 42.58 23.74 27.16
C THR A 401 41.82 25.01 26.74
N THR A 402 42.30 25.71 25.71
CA THR A 402 41.80 27.03 25.33
C THR A 402 40.75 26.95 24.21
N TRP A 403 39.53 27.42 24.48
CA TRP A 403 38.47 27.50 23.46
C TRP A 403 38.64 28.73 22.58
N THR A 404 38.56 28.54 21.26
CA THR A 404 38.51 29.65 20.29
C THR A 404 37.11 29.75 19.70
N GLN A 405 36.46 30.91 19.82
CA GLN A 405 35.18 31.16 19.15
C GLN A 405 35.42 31.29 17.64
N VAL A 406 34.78 30.44 16.85
CA VAL A 406 34.96 30.36 15.38
C VAL A 406 33.73 30.82 14.60
N ASP A 407 32.56 30.91 15.25
CA ASP A 407 31.32 31.33 14.60
C ASP A 407 30.33 31.99 15.56
N THR A 408 29.60 32.99 15.06
CA THR A 408 28.34 33.47 15.67
C THR A 408 27.30 33.64 14.57
N THR A 409 26.16 32.98 14.72
CA THR A 409 25.06 33.02 13.74
C THR A 409 23.74 33.31 14.42
N THR A 410 22.86 34.08 13.79
CA THR A 410 21.51 34.35 14.30
C THR A 410 20.44 33.89 13.33
N ASP A 411 19.44 33.16 13.82
CA ASP A 411 18.27 32.74 13.05
C ASP A 411 17.10 32.42 14.00
N THR A 412 15.86 32.61 13.55
CA THR A 412 14.65 32.45 14.37
C THR A 412 13.77 31.27 13.96
N THR A 413 14.18 30.48 12.96
CA THR A 413 13.36 29.41 12.37
C THR A 413 13.04 28.28 13.36
N TYR A 414 14.00 27.85 14.18
CA TYR A 414 13.82 26.77 15.14
C TYR A 414 14.19 27.22 16.56
N SER A 415 13.16 27.41 17.40
CA SER A 415 13.29 27.90 18.78
C SER A 415 13.42 26.81 19.84
N ALA A 416 13.45 25.53 19.47
CA ALA A 416 13.65 24.38 20.36
C ALA A 416 14.10 23.17 19.52
N GLY A 417 14.42 22.02 20.09
CA GLY A 417 14.71 20.77 19.38
C GLY A 417 16.00 20.08 19.82
N GLY A 418 16.19 18.86 19.35
CA GLY A 418 17.27 17.97 19.75
C GLY A 418 18.62 18.24 19.08
N ILE A 419 19.56 17.32 19.29
CA ILE A 419 20.86 17.29 18.62
C ILE A 419 20.99 16.08 17.69
N GLY A 420 22.01 16.05 16.85
CA GLY A 420 22.26 14.93 15.95
C GLY A 420 23.53 15.08 15.11
N PHE A 421 23.69 14.14 14.19
CA PHE A 421 24.85 14.05 13.30
C PHE A 421 24.41 13.77 11.87
N ARG A 422 25.17 14.30 10.91
CA ARG A 422 24.88 14.11 9.48
C ARG A 422 26.15 14.03 8.65
N THR A 423 26.13 13.17 7.64
CA THR A 423 27.20 13.02 6.65
C THR A 423 26.61 13.01 5.24
N GLY A 424 27.28 13.68 4.31
CA GLY A 424 27.07 13.57 2.87
C GLY A 424 27.64 12.28 2.26
N SER A 425 27.51 12.15 0.94
CA SER A 425 27.97 10.96 0.19
C SER A 425 29.49 10.76 0.17
N THR A 426 30.26 11.80 0.52
CA THR A 426 31.73 11.79 0.59
C THR A 426 32.26 12.07 1.99
N GLU A 427 31.38 12.12 2.99
CA GLU A 427 31.70 12.57 4.35
C GLU A 427 31.61 11.39 5.33
N GLN A 428 32.58 11.28 6.25
CA GLN A 428 32.57 10.33 7.37
C GLN A 428 33.21 11.00 8.58
N ALA A 429 32.64 10.77 9.75
CA ALA A 429 33.14 11.33 11.00
C ALA A 429 32.84 10.41 12.19
N THR A 430 33.67 10.50 13.22
CA THR A 430 33.51 9.84 14.50
C THR A 430 33.26 10.91 15.56
N PHE A 431 32.37 10.63 16.50
CA PHE A 431 31.99 11.54 17.58
C PHE A 431 32.09 10.83 18.93
N ASP A 432 32.50 11.57 19.95
CA ASP A 432 32.67 11.06 21.30
C ASP A 432 32.47 12.18 22.36
N ASP A 433 32.33 11.81 23.64
CA ASP A 433 32.09 12.70 24.80
C ASP A 433 30.96 13.74 24.57
N ILE A 434 29.85 13.30 24.00
CA ILE A 434 28.76 14.20 23.64
C ILE A 434 28.00 14.61 24.89
N THR A 435 27.92 15.91 25.13
CA THR A 435 27.13 16.49 26.22
C THR A 435 26.28 17.66 25.75
N VAL A 436 25.06 17.73 26.28
CA VAL A 436 24.15 18.87 26.10
C VAL A 436 23.80 19.38 27.47
N THR A 437 23.95 20.69 27.71
CA THR A 437 23.58 21.32 28.97
C THR A 437 22.67 22.52 28.74
N ASP A 438 21.68 22.78 29.58
CA ASP A 438 20.88 24.00 29.48
C ASP A 438 21.69 25.26 29.91
N PRO A 439 21.13 26.49 29.85
CA PRO A 439 21.84 27.72 30.22
C PRO A 439 22.24 27.80 31.70
N ASN A 440 21.66 26.94 32.55
CA ASN A 440 22.00 26.82 33.96
C ASN A 440 23.04 25.71 34.20
N ASN A 441 23.71 25.21 33.15
CA ASN A 441 24.65 24.09 33.16
C ASN A 441 24.03 22.73 33.59
N ARG A 442 22.71 22.55 33.44
CA ARG A 442 22.02 21.26 33.66
C ARG A 442 22.30 20.30 32.51
N SER A 443 22.87 19.12 32.74
CA SER A 443 22.96 18.09 31.69
C SER A 443 21.55 17.67 31.22
N LEU A 444 21.30 17.89 29.92
CA LEU A 444 20.12 17.46 29.16
C LEU A 444 20.36 16.13 28.46
N TYR A 445 21.62 15.87 28.07
CA TYR A 445 22.08 14.63 27.43
C TYR A 445 23.58 14.46 27.68
N SER A 446 24.02 13.21 27.83
CA SER A 446 25.43 12.85 27.96
C SER A 446 25.64 11.43 27.45
N ASN A 447 26.60 11.22 26.56
CA ASN A 447 26.99 9.88 26.11
C ASN A 447 28.46 9.90 25.65
N ASP A 448 29.26 9.01 26.23
CA ASP A 448 30.68 8.78 25.92
C ASP A 448 30.91 7.53 25.06
N PHE A 449 29.82 6.91 24.58
CA PHE A 449 29.77 5.74 23.71
C PHE A 449 30.63 4.54 24.16
N SER A 450 30.90 4.41 25.46
CA SER A 450 31.63 3.29 26.03
C SER A 450 30.86 1.96 26.01
N ASP A 451 29.52 2.01 25.95
CA ASP A 451 28.63 0.85 25.83
C ASP A 451 28.47 0.37 24.37
N ALA A 452 28.44 -0.94 24.11
CA ALA A 452 28.46 -1.52 22.76
C ALA A 452 27.18 -1.29 21.90
N GLY A 453 26.13 -0.66 22.43
CA GLY A 453 24.85 -0.45 21.76
C GLY A 453 24.57 1.01 21.43
N ASN A 454 24.31 1.33 20.17
CA ASN A 454 23.85 2.67 19.76
C ASN A 454 22.32 2.78 19.90
N ALA A 455 21.83 3.02 21.11
CA ALA A 455 20.40 3.16 21.39
C ALA A 455 19.86 4.57 21.13
N ASP A 456 20.71 5.60 21.21
CA ASP A 456 20.29 7.00 21.22
C ASP A 456 20.21 7.65 19.84
N PHE A 457 21.04 7.18 18.90
CA PHE A 457 21.10 7.71 17.54
C PHE A 457 20.73 6.61 16.54
N THR A 458 19.77 6.90 15.67
CA THR A 458 19.30 5.95 14.64
C THR A 458 20.31 5.67 13.52
N CYS A 459 21.50 6.26 13.59
CA CYS A 459 22.58 6.08 12.62
C CYS A 459 23.93 5.96 13.31
N GLY A 460 24.86 5.28 12.63
CA GLY A 460 26.22 5.04 13.12
C GLY A 460 26.37 3.74 13.90
N THR A 461 27.61 3.35 14.12
CA THR A 461 28.01 2.16 14.89
C THR A 461 29.04 2.58 15.92
N ILE A 462 28.95 2.03 17.13
CA ILE A 462 29.96 2.25 18.16
C ILE A 462 31.17 1.37 17.83
N THR A 463 32.31 2.03 17.58
CA THR A 463 33.58 1.36 17.26
C THR A 463 34.64 1.93 18.19
N SER A 464 35.26 1.06 18.99
CA SER A 464 36.31 1.46 19.95
C SER A 464 35.87 2.54 20.95
N GLY A 465 34.63 2.49 21.41
CA GLY A 465 34.11 3.45 22.39
C GLY A 465 33.65 4.78 21.81
N ALA A 466 33.57 4.94 20.49
CA ALA A 466 33.12 6.18 19.85
C ALA A 466 32.08 5.92 18.76
N LEU A 467 31.17 6.87 18.53
CA LEU A 467 30.12 6.76 17.52
C LEU A 467 30.67 7.09 16.12
N SER A 468 30.83 6.06 15.29
CA SER A 468 31.28 6.22 13.90
C SER A 468 30.09 6.39 12.95
N ILE A 469 30.07 7.50 12.22
CA ILE A 469 29.04 7.84 11.24
C ILE A 469 29.59 7.64 9.82
N GLY A 470 29.08 6.63 9.13
CA GLY A 470 29.39 6.35 7.72
C GLY A 470 28.79 7.39 6.75
N THR A 471 28.91 7.19 5.45
CA THR A 471 28.41 8.14 4.44
C THR A 471 26.88 8.18 4.36
N SER A 472 26.34 9.32 3.93
CA SER A 472 24.90 9.54 3.68
C SER A 472 23.99 9.21 4.88
N LYS A 473 24.43 9.55 6.10
CA LYS A 473 23.68 9.31 7.33
C LYS A 473 23.10 10.60 7.90
N ASN A 474 21.98 10.48 8.63
CA ASN A 474 21.31 11.56 9.33
C ASN A 474 20.51 10.99 10.50
N CYS A 475 20.84 11.38 11.73
CA CYS A 475 20.15 10.93 12.93
C CYS A 475 20.23 11.95 14.06
N GLY A 476 19.32 11.86 15.03
CA GLY A 476 19.29 12.75 16.20
C GLY A 476 18.50 12.20 17.37
N THR A 477 18.68 12.84 18.53
CA THR A 477 18.04 12.54 19.82
C THR A 477 17.45 13.82 20.44
N GLY A 478 16.46 13.70 21.33
CA GLY A 478 15.76 14.86 21.92
C GLY A 478 14.83 15.61 20.94
N LEU A 479 14.36 14.93 19.90
CA LEU A 479 13.54 15.51 18.83
C LEU A 479 12.11 15.82 19.30
N MET A 480 11.58 16.99 18.90
CA MET A 480 10.16 17.33 19.10
C MET A 480 9.29 16.54 18.12
N THR A 481 8.91 15.32 18.47
CA THR A 481 8.17 14.45 17.55
C THR A 481 6.66 14.62 17.74
N VAL A 482 5.99 15.12 16.70
CA VAL A 482 4.57 14.82 16.48
C VAL A 482 4.51 13.35 16.07
N PRO A 483 3.68 12.53 16.71
CA PRO A 483 3.81 11.09 16.59
C PRO A 483 3.46 10.59 15.18
N SER A 484 4.31 9.73 14.63
CA SER A 484 4.06 9.11 13.32
C SER A 484 2.94 8.07 13.39
N TRP A 485 2.73 7.48 14.56
CA TRP A 485 1.63 6.55 14.84
C TRP A 485 0.58 7.21 15.72
N THR A 486 -0.69 7.03 15.39
CA THR A 486 -1.80 7.52 16.22
C THR A 486 -2.93 6.52 16.26
N PHE A 487 -3.51 6.34 17.45
CA PHE A 487 -4.84 5.77 17.59
C PHE A 487 -5.83 6.92 17.74
N LEU A 488 -6.91 6.88 16.96
CA LEU A 488 -7.96 7.88 16.93
C LEU A 488 -9.28 7.22 17.25
N ARG A 489 -10.08 7.84 18.11
CA ARG A 489 -11.37 7.30 18.55
C ARG A 489 -12.43 8.41 18.62
N GLY A 490 -13.56 8.16 17.99
CA GLY A 490 -14.75 9.01 18.04
C GLY A 490 -15.96 8.22 18.51
N THR A 491 -16.79 8.80 19.36
CA THR A 491 -18.03 8.17 19.83
C THR A 491 -19.24 9.04 19.51
N THR A 492 -20.36 8.40 19.16
CA THR A 492 -21.63 9.07 18.89
C THR A 492 -22.80 8.19 19.30
N THR A 493 -23.80 8.76 19.94
CA THR A 493 -25.01 8.03 20.35
C THR A 493 -26.10 8.20 19.30
N LEU A 494 -26.66 7.11 18.77
CA LEU A 494 -27.78 7.18 17.83
C LEU A 494 -29.11 7.31 18.57
N ALA A 495 -30.12 7.87 17.91
CA ALA A 495 -31.41 8.15 18.55
C ALA A 495 -32.11 6.84 18.97
N SER A 496 -32.66 6.78 20.18
CA SER A 496 -33.51 5.68 20.63
C SER A 496 -34.86 5.73 19.90
N GLY A 497 -35.43 4.55 19.61
CA GLY A 497 -36.73 4.43 18.93
C GLY A 497 -36.72 4.74 17.42
N LYS A 498 -35.57 5.09 16.82
CA LYS A 498 -35.44 5.23 15.36
C LYS A 498 -34.72 4.03 14.74
N SER A 499 -35.28 3.49 13.66
CA SER A 499 -34.64 2.42 12.88
C SER A 499 -33.71 3.01 11.84
N ILE A 500 -32.52 2.43 11.70
CA ILE A 500 -31.54 2.83 10.68
C ILE A 500 -31.99 2.26 9.33
N ALA A 501 -32.13 3.13 8.32
CA ALA A 501 -32.40 2.73 6.95
C ALA A 501 -31.11 2.36 6.21
N TRP A 502 -30.06 3.17 6.40
CA TRP A 502 -28.70 2.90 5.91
C TRP A 502 -27.69 3.80 6.64
N ALA A 503 -26.42 3.41 6.62
CA ALA A 503 -25.31 4.24 7.08
C ALA A 503 -24.04 4.02 6.26
N HIS A 504 -23.42 5.12 5.82
CA HIS A 504 -22.15 5.09 5.09
C HIS A 504 -21.07 5.85 5.89
N LEU A 505 -19.86 5.29 5.92
CA LEU A 505 -18.67 5.89 6.50
C LEU A 505 -17.68 6.22 5.38
N TYR A 506 -17.23 7.46 5.33
CA TYR A 506 -16.20 7.92 4.40
C TYR A 506 -14.95 8.28 5.18
N ALA A 507 -13.77 7.88 4.70
CA ALA A 507 -12.51 8.17 5.36
C ALA A 507 -11.36 8.46 4.39
N THR A 508 -10.42 9.30 4.82
CA THR A 508 -9.18 9.62 4.11
C THR A 508 -8.04 9.91 5.09
N GLY A 509 -6.80 9.89 4.59
CA GLY A 509 -5.59 10.23 5.32
C GLY A 509 -4.54 10.84 4.39
N ALA A 510 -3.66 11.67 4.92
CA ALA A 510 -2.62 12.32 4.12
C ALA A 510 -1.33 11.51 4.04
N SER A 511 -0.58 11.74 2.95
CA SER A 511 0.78 11.26 2.73
C SER A 511 0.90 9.74 2.57
N THR A 512 0.22 9.18 1.57
CA THR A 512 0.43 7.79 1.13
C THR A 512 1.80 7.57 0.46
N THR A 513 2.42 8.65 -0.06
CA THR A 513 3.64 8.58 -0.89
C THR A 513 4.86 8.01 -0.17
N PRO A 514 5.24 8.43 1.06
CA PRO A 514 6.46 7.95 1.70
C PRO A 514 6.49 6.43 1.88
N ALA A 515 5.38 5.82 2.29
CA ALA A 515 5.27 4.38 2.50
C ALA A 515 4.75 3.61 1.26
N ARG A 516 4.31 4.34 0.23
CA ARG A 516 3.64 3.83 -0.98
C ARG A 516 2.52 2.81 -0.66
N GLN A 517 1.76 3.07 0.40
CA GLN A 517 0.64 2.25 0.88
C GLN A 517 -0.44 3.14 1.52
N PHE A 518 -1.48 2.51 2.09
CA PHE A 518 -2.52 3.20 2.85
C PHE A 518 -1.98 3.85 4.15
N VAL A 519 -2.77 4.75 4.73
CA VAL A 519 -2.42 5.56 5.92
C VAL A 519 -3.16 5.11 7.18
N HIS A 520 -4.34 4.48 7.05
CA HIS A 520 -5.15 4.07 8.19
C HIS A 520 -5.80 2.69 7.98
N LYS A 521 -5.96 1.96 9.09
CA LYS A 521 -6.96 0.90 9.27
C LYS A 521 -8.15 1.47 10.05
N LEU A 522 -9.37 1.09 9.69
CA LEU A 522 -10.61 1.64 10.23
C LEU A 522 -11.50 0.55 10.83
N TRP A 523 -12.12 0.85 11.97
CA TRP A 523 -13.07 -0.02 12.66
C TRP A 523 -14.33 0.75 13.07
N VAL A 524 -15.47 0.06 13.05
CA VAL A 524 -16.74 0.53 13.60
C VAL A 524 -17.25 -0.51 14.60
N ASN A 525 -17.46 -0.09 15.85
CA ASN A 525 -17.88 -0.95 16.94
C ASN A 525 -17.04 -2.23 17.09
N GLY A 526 -15.72 -2.12 16.91
CA GLY A 526 -14.76 -3.23 16.97
C GLY A 526 -14.66 -4.07 15.70
N SER A 527 -15.57 -3.93 14.74
CA SER A 527 -15.50 -4.64 13.46
C SER A 527 -14.60 -3.89 12.49
N PHE A 528 -13.66 -4.58 11.83
CA PHE A 528 -12.81 -4.00 10.80
C PHE A 528 -13.66 -3.59 9.59
N VAL A 529 -13.39 -2.41 9.03
CA VAL A 529 -14.15 -1.82 7.92
C VAL A 529 -13.31 -1.72 6.66
N GLY A 530 -12.05 -1.32 6.77
CA GLY A 530 -11.18 -1.17 5.60
C GLY A 530 -9.87 -0.46 5.88
N VAL A 531 -9.05 -0.38 4.82
CA VAL A 531 -7.79 0.37 4.79
C VAL A 531 -7.92 1.55 3.83
N GLY A 532 -7.22 2.64 4.11
CA GLY A 532 -7.25 3.77 3.20
C GLY A 532 -6.26 4.91 3.50
N PRO A 533 -6.23 5.94 2.66
CA PRO A 533 -6.99 6.02 1.42
C PRO A 533 -6.37 5.20 0.29
N THR A 534 -7.15 4.94 -0.75
CA THR A 534 -6.62 4.69 -2.11
C THR A 534 -5.58 5.75 -2.47
N ARG A 535 -4.42 5.34 -3.02
CA ARG A 535 -3.34 6.27 -3.40
C ARG A 535 -3.86 7.27 -4.44
N PRO A 536 -3.61 8.59 -4.28
CA PRO A 536 -3.99 9.58 -5.27
C PRO A 536 -3.14 9.46 -6.53
N VAL A 537 -3.70 9.85 -7.68
CA VAL A 537 -2.99 9.82 -8.97
C VAL A 537 -2.50 11.20 -9.44
N GLY A 538 -3.05 12.27 -8.88
CA GLY A 538 -2.59 13.64 -9.03
C GLY A 538 -2.45 14.34 -7.68
N SER A 539 -2.85 15.62 -7.62
CA SER A 539 -2.82 16.43 -6.39
C SER A 539 -4.06 16.27 -5.52
N GLU A 540 -5.06 15.51 -5.97
CA GLU A 540 -6.32 15.32 -5.26
C GLU A 540 -6.14 14.48 -3.99
N ALA A 541 -7.04 14.65 -3.02
CA ALA A 541 -7.12 13.78 -1.86
C ALA A 541 -8.20 12.72 -2.10
N ARG A 542 -7.80 11.46 -2.19
CA ARG A 542 -8.74 10.35 -2.35
C ARG A 542 -9.36 9.95 -1.01
N TYR A 543 -10.65 9.63 -1.04
CA TYR A 543 -11.33 9.01 0.08
C TYR A 543 -12.04 7.74 -0.36
N ASP A 544 -12.19 6.82 0.59
CA ASP A 544 -12.91 5.57 0.40
C ASP A 544 -14.22 5.61 1.22
N GLY A 545 -15.30 5.12 0.62
CA GLY A 545 -16.58 4.93 1.30
C GLY A 545 -16.86 3.46 1.64
N TYR A 546 -17.58 3.24 2.75
CA TYR A 546 -17.95 1.93 3.26
C TYR A 546 -19.42 1.91 3.71
N ASP A 547 -20.17 0.86 3.35
CA ASP A 547 -21.48 0.59 3.96
C ASP A 547 -21.27 -0.02 5.36
N VAL A 548 -21.67 0.71 6.39
CA VAL A 548 -21.52 0.31 7.80
C VAL A 548 -22.88 0.11 8.47
N THR A 549 -23.96 0.01 7.69
CA THR A 549 -25.33 -0.09 8.18
C THR A 549 -25.50 -1.19 9.22
N ALA A 550 -24.97 -2.39 8.91
CA ALA A 550 -25.09 -3.56 9.77
C ALA A 550 -24.19 -3.53 11.02
N LEU A 551 -23.22 -2.59 11.08
CA LEU A 551 -22.26 -2.49 12.19
C LEU A 551 -22.72 -1.54 13.30
N LEU A 552 -23.78 -0.75 13.06
CA LEU A 552 -24.25 0.26 14.00
C LEU A 552 -25.33 -0.28 14.95
N ASN A 553 -25.25 0.14 16.20
CA ASN A 553 -26.24 -0.13 17.23
C ASN A 553 -27.23 1.04 17.31
N ALA A 554 -28.47 0.83 16.87
CA ALA A 554 -29.53 1.82 17.01
C ALA A 554 -29.83 2.11 18.48
N GLY A 555 -30.09 3.39 18.83
CA GLY A 555 -30.41 3.80 20.21
C GLY A 555 -29.28 3.71 21.24
N ALA A 556 -28.06 3.33 20.83
CA ALA A 556 -26.92 3.14 21.73
C ALA A 556 -25.69 3.94 21.27
N ALA A 557 -24.63 3.90 22.10
CA ALA A 557 -23.34 4.45 21.76
C ALA A 557 -22.68 3.63 20.64
N ASN A 558 -22.13 4.32 19.67
CA ASN A 558 -21.36 3.78 18.56
C ASN A 558 -19.97 4.40 18.56
N THR A 559 -18.97 3.63 18.12
CA THR A 559 -17.58 4.04 18.10
C THR A 559 -16.99 3.84 16.71
N ILE A 560 -16.21 4.83 16.27
CA ILE A 560 -15.32 4.73 15.13
C ILE A 560 -13.89 4.79 15.68
N GLY A 561 -13.07 3.79 15.35
CA GLY A 561 -11.66 3.74 15.70
C GLY A 561 -10.79 3.72 14.45
N ALA A 562 -9.66 4.42 14.46
CA ALA A 562 -8.65 4.33 13.42
C ALA A 562 -7.24 4.20 14.02
N LEU A 563 -6.43 3.31 13.45
CA LEU A 563 -4.99 3.23 13.70
C LEU A 563 -4.30 3.72 12.43
N ALA A 564 -3.63 4.88 12.53
CA ALA A 564 -3.03 5.55 11.41
C ALA A 564 -1.53 5.76 11.56
N TYR A 565 -0.82 5.69 10.45
CA TYR A 565 0.61 5.94 10.35
C TYR A 565 0.93 6.87 9.19
N THR A 566 1.70 7.92 9.46
CA THR A 566 2.39 8.68 8.43
C THR A 566 3.55 9.49 9.02
N THR A 567 4.60 9.68 8.24
CA THR A 567 5.78 10.48 8.62
C THR A 567 5.63 11.96 8.29
N SER A 568 4.61 12.35 7.53
CA SER A 568 4.42 13.74 7.10
C SER A 568 2.95 14.11 6.96
N ASP A 569 2.65 15.41 7.07
CA ASP A 569 1.31 16.02 6.99
C ASP A 569 0.36 15.63 8.14
N GLN A 570 0.28 14.34 8.49
CA GLN A 570 -0.35 13.83 9.72
C GLN A 570 -1.80 14.32 9.84
N ARG A 571 -2.62 13.91 8.87
CA ARG A 571 -4.05 14.24 8.81
C ARG A 571 -4.85 12.98 8.57
N PHE A 572 -5.90 12.81 9.37
CA PHE A 572 -6.95 11.82 9.17
C PHE A 572 -8.30 12.52 9.20
N LEU A 573 -9.21 12.15 8.30
CA LEU A 573 -10.55 12.73 8.19
C LEU A 573 -11.56 11.61 7.98
N ALA A 574 -12.63 11.59 8.78
CA ALA A 574 -13.72 10.65 8.61
C ALA A 574 -15.09 11.31 8.82
N LYS A 575 -16.11 10.79 8.13
CA LYS A 575 -17.50 11.25 8.23
C LYS A 575 -18.46 10.07 8.10
N LEU A 576 -19.25 9.85 9.15
CA LEU A 576 -20.37 8.93 9.18
C LEU A 576 -21.68 9.67 8.85
N VAL A 577 -22.47 9.08 7.97
CA VAL A 577 -23.82 9.55 7.61
C VAL A 577 -24.81 8.42 7.88
N VAL A 578 -25.79 8.66 8.75
CA VAL A 578 -26.83 7.70 9.14
C VAL A 578 -28.19 8.25 8.74
N ARG A 579 -28.91 7.50 7.91
CA ARG A 579 -30.29 7.80 7.54
C ARG A 579 -31.23 6.89 8.33
N TYR A 580 -32.28 7.47 8.91
CA TYR A 580 -33.33 6.72 9.58
C TYR A 580 -34.53 6.48 8.66
N THR A 581 -35.35 5.48 9.00
CA THR A 581 -36.56 5.13 8.25
C THR A 581 -37.64 6.22 8.27
N ASP A 582 -37.59 7.14 9.25
CA ASP A 582 -38.48 8.31 9.33
C ASP A 582 -38.06 9.47 8.42
N GLY A 583 -37.00 9.31 7.63
CA GLY A 583 -36.50 10.33 6.72
C GLY A 583 -35.64 11.41 7.38
N THR A 584 -35.20 11.23 8.62
CA THR A 584 -34.19 12.11 9.25
C THR A 584 -32.77 11.58 9.06
N THR A 585 -31.78 12.47 9.09
CA THR A 585 -30.35 12.14 8.93
C THR A 585 -29.55 12.61 10.13
N LYS A 586 -28.60 11.80 10.59
CA LYS A 586 -27.56 12.18 11.55
C LYS A 586 -26.18 12.06 10.91
N THR A 587 -25.33 13.05 11.13
CA THR A 587 -23.92 13.01 10.72
C THR A 587 -23.01 13.05 11.95
N PHE A 588 -21.85 12.42 11.82
CA PHE A 588 -20.79 12.45 12.83
C PHE A 588 -19.44 12.44 12.13
N GLY A 589 -18.60 13.45 12.39
CA GLY A 589 -17.30 13.59 11.73
C GLY A 589 -16.14 13.70 12.72
N THR A 590 -14.92 13.58 12.21
CA THR A 590 -13.70 13.91 12.96
C THR A 590 -13.71 15.37 13.39
N GLY A 591 -13.13 15.67 14.56
CA GLY A 591 -13.09 17.03 15.11
C GLY A 591 -12.50 17.04 16.52
N SER A 592 -12.59 18.18 17.21
CA SER A 592 -12.02 18.36 18.57
C SER A 592 -12.64 17.47 19.65
N SER A 593 -13.80 16.87 19.39
CA SER A 593 -14.45 15.90 20.28
C SER A 593 -13.82 14.50 20.23
N TRP A 594 -12.98 14.22 19.22
CA TRP A 594 -12.28 12.95 19.10
C TRP A 594 -11.14 12.86 20.11
N LYS A 595 -10.85 11.63 20.51
CA LYS A 595 -9.73 11.29 21.37
C LYS A 595 -8.60 10.70 20.55
N SER A 596 -7.38 10.90 21.02
CA SER A 596 -6.18 10.39 20.40
C SER A 596 -5.18 9.86 21.44
N LEU A 597 -4.45 8.83 21.03
CA LEU A 597 -3.31 8.27 21.74
C LEU A 597 -2.11 8.29 20.79
N ASP A 598 -0.98 8.77 21.30
CA ASP A 598 0.30 8.64 20.62
C ASP A 598 0.69 7.16 20.56
N GLY A 599 0.75 6.61 19.34
CA GLY A 599 1.08 5.22 19.11
C GLY A 599 2.58 4.91 19.14
N THR A 600 3.46 5.91 19.22
CA THR A 600 4.92 5.73 19.07
C THR A 600 5.54 4.87 20.17
N ARG A 601 4.98 4.86 21.39
CA ARG A 601 5.44 3.94 22.47
C ARG A 601 4.93 2.51 22.31
N ILE A 602 3.91 2.31 21.45
CA ILE A 602 3.33 1.01 21.12
C ILE A 602 4.02 0.47 19.88
N LEU A 603 4.20 1.31 18.86
CA LEU A 603 4.85 1.04 17.57
C LEU A 603 6.03 2.02 17.41
N PRO A 604 7.19 1.75 18.04
CA PRO A 604 8.36 2.60 17.98
C PRO A 604 8.95 2.69 16.57
N ASN A 605 9.53 3.84 16.24
CA ASN A 605 10.25 4.03 14.99
C ASN A 605 11.64 3.38 15.08
N VAL A 606 11.71 2.09 14.72
CA VAL A 606 12.92 1.26 14.81
C VAL A 606 13.55 0.97 13.44
N GLY A 607 13.10 1.68 12.40
CA GLY A 607 13.62 1.56 11.04
C GLY A 607 12.56 1.22 10.00
N SER A 608 13.02 1.02 8.77
CA SER A 608 12.18 0.75 7.60
C SER A 608 12.27 -0.71 7.16
N ILE A 609 11.16 -1.24 6.63
CA ILE A 609 11.13 -2.49 5.83
C ILE A 609 11.35 -2.25 4.34
N GLY A 610 11.21 -1.00 3.90
CA GLY A 610 11.38 -0.57 2.51
C GLY A 610 12.85 -0.35 2.14
N THR A 611 13.07 -0.15 0.85
CA THR A 611 14.39 0.12 0.25
C THR A 611 14.58 1.63 0.03
N GLY A 612 15.46 2.03 -0.90
CA GLY A 612 15.59 3.44 -1.29
C GLY A 612 14.35 4.05 -1.96
N TYR A 613 13.37 3.24 -2.37
CA TYR A 613 12.17 3.69 -3.09
C TYR A 613 11.00 4.12 -2.18
N TYR A 614 10.91 3.57 -0.97
CA TYR A 614 9.88 3.90 0.01
C TYR A 614 10.33 3.62 1.44
N THR A 615 9.71 4.31 2.39
CA THR A 615 9.92 4.12 3.82
C THR A 615 8.60 3.67 4.47
N ALA A 616 8.54 2.41 4.88
CA ALA A 616 7.43 1.86 5.65
C ALA A 616 7.97 1.24 6.95
N PRO A 617 7.25 1.35 8.07
CA PRO A 617 7.79 1.06 9.39
C PRO A 617 8.03 -0.45 9.57
N LYS A 618 9.12 -0.79 10.27
CA LYS A 618 9.20 -2.04 11.01
C LYS A 618 8.19 -1.99 12.16
N GLU A 619 7.44 -3.05 12.35
CA GLU A 619 6.29 -3.07 13.24
C GLU A 619 6.62 -3.84 14.52
N ASN A 620 7.66 -3.36 15.22
CA ASN A 620 8.09 -3.94 16.48
C ASN A 620 7.18 -3.45 17.61
N PHE A 621 5.97 -3.98 17.72
CA PHE A 621 5.00 -3.42 18.66
C PHE A 621 4.94 -4.11 20.03
N ASP A 622 4.55 -3.34 21.04
CA ASP A 622 4.39 -3.79 22.43
C ASP A 622 2.92 -3.98 22.79
N ALA A 623 2.47 -5.25 22.81
CA ALA A 623 1.09 -5.60 23.11
C ALA A 623 0.67 -5.23 24.54
N ARG A 624 1.60 -5.10 25.49
CA ARG A 624 1.26 -4.67 26.86
C ARG A 624 0.67 -3.26 26.90
N ARG A 625 1.04 -2.44 25.93
CA ARG A 625 0.58 -1.04 25.80
C ARG A 625 -0.50 -0.87 24.72
N TYR A 626 -0.79 -1.90 23.95
CA TYR A 626 -1.76 -1.82 22.87
C TYR A 626 -3.17 -1.63 23.45
N PRO A 627 -3.94 -0.63 23.00
CA PRO A 627 -5.25 -0.35 23.56
C PRO A 627 -6.30 -1.32 22.98
N PHE A 628 -6.29 -2.57 23.43
CA PHE A 628 -7.25 -3.57 22.99
C PHE A 628 -8.70 -3.09 23.20
N GLY A 629 -9.52 -3.19 22.15
CA GLY A 629 -10.90 -2.70 22.19
C GLY A 629 -11.05 -1.18 22.01
N PHE A 630 -10.00 -0.42 21.64
CA PHE A 630 -10.12 1.03 21.43
C PHE A 630 -11.14 1.46 20.36
N ALA A 631 -11.69 0.52 19.59
CA ALA A 631 -12.75 0.78 18.61
C ALA A 631 -14.14 0.27 19.04
N THR A 632 -14.30 -0.31 20.23
CA THR A 632 -15.60 -0.81 20.74
C THR A 632 -16.27 0.22 21.66
N PRO A 633 -17.61 0.34 21.69
CA PRO A 633 -18.32 1.12 22.71
C PRO A 633 -17.94 0.66 24.13
N GLY A 634 -17.87 1.61 25.08
CA GLY A 634 -17.57 1.31 26.48
C GLY A 634 -16.08 1.24 26.86
N PHE A 635 -15.16 1.25 25.91
CA PHE A 635 -13.72 1.37 26.20
C PHE A 635 -13.39 2.67 26.97
N ASP A 636 -12.59 2.55 28.02
CA ASP A 636 -12.14 3.68 28.82
C ASP A 636 -11.00 4.44 28.13
N ALA A 637 -11.35 5.58 27.53
CA ALA A 637 -10.40 6.51 26.91
C ALA A 637 -10.14 7.75 27.78
N THR A 638 -10.35 7.68 29.10
CA THR A 638 -10.23 8.84 30.00
C THR A 638 -8.83 9.43 30.00
N VAL A 639 -7.79 8.59 29.89
CA VAL A 639 -6.37 9.00 29.80
C VAL A 639 -5.96 9.45 28.39
N TRP A 640 -6.83 9.30 27.38
CA TRP A 640 -6.54 9.75 26.02
C TRP A 640 -6.73 11.27 25.89
N ARG A 641 -5.87 11.88 25.07
CA ARG A 641 -5.90 13.32 24.85
C ARG A 641 -6.97 13.66 23.80
N PRO A 642 -7.50 14.89 23.78
CA PRO A 642 -8.24 15.38 22.63
C PRO A 642 -7.33 15.34 21.37
N ALA A 643 -7.91 14.95 20.23
CA ALA A 643 -7.23 15.04 18.96
C ALA A 643 -7.04 16.52 18.56
N VAL A 644 -5.89 16.83 17.95
CA VAL A 644 -5.58 18.17 17.45
C VAL A 644 -6.15 18.30 16.04
N THR A 645 -6.91 19.38 15.80
CA THR A 645 -7.44 19.70 14.48
C THR A 645 -6.35 20.18 13.53
N LYS A 646 -6.45 19.79 12.26
CA LYS A 646 -5.51 20.10 11.18
C LYS A 646 -6.24 20.82 10.04
N SER A 647 -5.46 21.38 9.11
CA SER A 647 -5.98 22.04 7.92
C SER A 647 -6.80 21.07 7.05
N ALA A 648 -7.87 21.60 6.43
CA ALA A 648 -8.71 20.84 5.52
C ALA A 648 -7.92 20.25 4.34
N PHE A 649 -8.36 19.09 3.85
CA PHE A 649 -7.86 18.55 2.58
C PHE A 649 -8.31 19.45 1.42
N GLY A 650 -7.43 19.61 0.43
CA GLY A 650 -7.81 20.19 -0.86
C GLY A 650 -8.35 19.11 -1.78
N ASP A 651 -9.33 19.46 -2.62
CA ASP A 651 -9.86 18.63 -3.71
C ASP A 651 -10.14 17.16 -3.30
N LEU A 652 -11.11 16.96 -2.40
CA LEU A 652 -11.52 15.61 -2.00
C LEU A 652 -12.30 14.92 -3.11
N GLN A 653 -11.84 13.75 -3.54
CA GLN A 653 -12.45 12.96 -4.59
C GLN A 653 -12.64 11.51 -4.13
N PRO A 654 -13.77 10.85 -4.48
CA PRO A 654 -13.91 9.44 -4.18
C PRO A 654 -12.92 8.60 -4.99
N ALA A 655 -12.53 7.44 -4.45
CA ALA A 655 -11.78 6.45 -5.21
C ALA A 655 -12.69 5.79 -6.26
N PRO A 656 -12.36 5.84 -7.57
CA PRO A 656 -13.21 5.32 -8.64
C PRO A 656 -13.06 3.80 -8.84
N THR A 657 -12.56 3.09 -7.84
CA THR A 657 -12.26 1.66 -7.86
C THR A 657 -12.99 0.93 -6.74
N ALA A 658 -13.10 -0.40 -6.84
CA ALA A 658 -13.52 -1.23 -5.72
C ALA A 658 -12.57 -1.08 -4.53
N LYS A 659 -13.05 -1.41 -3.33
CA LYS A 659 -12.31 -1.22 -2.08
C LYS A 659 -11.61 -2.51 -1.68
N VAL A 660 -10.32 -2.40 -1.36
CA VAL A 660 -9.49 -3.50 -0.86
C VAL A 660 -10.10 -4.07 0.41
N ARG A 661 -10.19 -5.40 0.48
CA ARG A 661 -10.77 -6.14 1.61
C ARG A 661 -9.68 -6.86 2.40
N GLN A 662 -9.93 -7.06 3.68
CA GLN A 662 -9.13 -7.94 4.52
C GLN A 662 -9.72 -9.35 4.43
N GLU A 663 -8.86 -10.32 4.14
CA GLU A 663 -9.19 -11.74 4.12
C GLU A 663 -8.19 -12.53 4.93
N PHE A 664 -8.66 -13.58 5.61
CA PHE A 664 -7.79 -14.46 6.39
C PHE A 664 -7.59 -15.78 5.67
N LYS A 665 -6.35 -16.09 5.30
CA LYS A 665 -5.99 -17.30 4.56
C LYS A 665 -5.31 -18.30 5.48
N THR A 666 -5.87 -19.49 5.55
CA THR A 666 -5.33 -20.60 6.33
C THR A 666 -4.05 -21.13 5.66
N PRO A 667 -2.98 -21.42 6.41
CA PRO A 667 -1.76 -21.98 5.84
C PRO A 667 -1.99 -23.40 5.31
N VAL A 668 -1.28 -23.76 4.24
CA VAL A 668 -1.30 -25.12 3.68
C VAL A 668 -0.44 -26.07 4.52
N SER A 669 0.58 -25.56 5.21
CA SER A 669 1.34 -26.34 6.18
C SER A 669 1.89 -25.47 7.33
N VAL A 670 1.98 -26.09 8.51
CA VAL A 670 2.60 -25.51 9.71
C VAL A 670 3.54 -26.57 10.29
N THR A 671 4.80 -26.21 10.47
CA THR A 671 5.83 -27.09 11.05
C THR A 671 6.45 -26.43 12.28
N GLU A 672 6.21 -26.98 13.47
CA GLU A 672 6.99 -26.64 14.66
C GLU A 672 8.32 -27.41 14.63
N TYR A 673 9.38 -26.76 14.15
CA TYR A 673 10.69 -27.42 13.95
C TYR A 673 11.57 -27.40 15.20
N SER A 674 11.19 -26.62 16.21
CA SER A 674 11.72 -26.63 17.57
C SER A 674 10.70 -25.95 18.47
N SER A 675 10.73 -26.24 19.78
CA SER A 675 9.76 -25.73 20.75
C SER A 675 9.54 -24.20 20.60
N GLY A 676 8.33 -23.80 20.23
CA GLY A 676 7.95 -22.39 20.08
C GLY A 676 8.42 -21.72 18.78
N ASN A 677 8.99 -22.47 17.85
CA ASN A 677 9.47 -21.99 16.56
C ASN A 677 8.77 -22.70 15.41
N TYR A 678 8.07 -21.94 14.60
CA TYR A 678 7.20 -22.42 13.54
C TYR A 678 7.68 -21.94 12.18
N PHE A 679 7.58 -22.82 11.19
CA PHE A 679 7.70 -22.51 9.77
C PHE A 679 6.34 -22.75 9.12
N ILE A 680 5.84 -21.75 8.40
CA ILE A 680 4.50 -21.74 7.83
C ILE A 680 4.62 -21.53 6.32
N ASP A 681 3.92 -22.36 5.54
CA ASP A 681 3.72 -22.17 4.10
C ASP A 681 2.23 -21.87 3.83
N TYR A 682 1.96 -20.78 3.11
CA TYR A 682 0.62 -20.39 2.67
C TYR A 682 0.29 -20.85 1.24
N GLY A 683 1.18 -21.61 0.60
CA GLY A 683 1.01 -22.24 -0.70
C GLY A 683 1.28 -21.29 -1.89
N ARG A 684 0.92 -20.02 -1.75
CA ARG A 684 1.16 -18.97 -2.75
C ARG A 684 1.45 -17.62 -2.09
N THR A 685 1.83 -16.62 -2.89
CA THR A 685 2.16 -15.28 -2.40
C THR A 685 0.90 -14.52 -2.00
N TRP A 686 0.95 -13.87 -0.84
CA TRP A 686 -0.04 -12.94 -0.33
C TRP A 686 0.60 -11.60 0.03
N ILE A 687 -0.22 -10.55 0.03
CA ILE A 687 0.20 -9.19 0.35
C ILE A 687 -0.60 -8.72 1.57
N GLY A 688 0.11 -8.38 2.65
CA GLY A 688 -0.49 -8.00 3.94
C GLY A 688 0.39 -8.42 5.11
N GLY A 689 -0.09 -9.25 6.01
CA GLY A 689 0.74 -9.72 7.13
C GLY A 689 0.21 -10.95 7.84
N LEU A 690 0.50 -11.08 9.13
CA LEU A 690 0.10 -12.23 9.95
C LEU A 690 -1.02 -11.82 10.91
N SER A 691 -2.05 -12.65 11.03
CA SER A 691 -2.99 -12.64 12.16
C SER A 691 -2.66 -13.81 13.06
N LEU A 692 -2.21 -13.49 14.27
CA LEU A 692 -1.68 -14.43 15.26
C LEU A 692 -2.56 -14.45 16.51
N ASN A 693 -3.17 -15.60 16.77
CA ASN A 693 -3.84 -15.87 18.04
C ASN A 693 -2.90 -16.68 18.93
N LEU A 694 -2.69 -16.26 20.17
CA LEU A 694 -1.88 -17.02 21.13
C LEU A 694 -2.21 -16.62 22.57
N THR A 695 -1.74 -17.45 23.51
CA THR A 695 -1.72 -17.13 24.95
C THR A 695 -0.28 -16.87 25.38
N GLY A 696 0.04 -15.62 25.66
CA GLY A 696 1.41 -15.17 25.93
C GLY A 696 1.74 -14.99 27.41
N THR A 697 3.02 -14.82 27.70
CA THR A 697 3.52 -14.29 28.97
C THR A 697 3.97 -12.85 28.77
N SER A 698 3.69 -11.94 29.71
CA SER A 698 4.13 -10.54 29.62
C SER A 698 5.64 -10.45 29.36
N GLY A 699 6.03 -9.60 28.41
CA GLY A 699 7.44 -9.34 28.09
C GLY A 699 8.10 -10.39 27.18
N GLN A 700 7.45 -11.53 26.92
CA GLN A 700 7.90 -12.50 25.93
C GLN A 700 7.96 -11.84 24.54
N VAL A 701 9.05 -12.09 23.80
CA VAL A 701 9.26 -11.52 22.46
C VAL A 701 9.11 -12.61 21.41
N VAL A 702 8.25 -12.36 20.42
CA VAL A 702 8.07 -13.21 19.23
C VAL A 702 8.72 -12.52 18.03
N ASP A 703 9.68 -13.19 17.38
CA ASP A 703 10.35 -12.72 16.15
C ASP A 703 9.63 -13.30 14.93
N ILE A 704 9.10 -12.43 14.07
CA ILE A 704 8.31 -12.82 12.91
C ILE A 704 9.06 -12.41 11.65
N ARG A 705 9.30 -13.38 10.78
CA ARG A 705 10.07 -13.20 9.55
C ARG A 705 9.24 -13.65 8.36
N TYR A 706 9.11 -12.78 7.36
CA TYR A 706 8.30 -13.03 6.17
C TYR A 706 9.20 -13.16 4.94
N GLY A 707 8.83 -14.02 4.00
CA GLY A 707 9.55 -14.12 2.73
C GLY A 707 8.75 -14.84 1.67
N GLN A 708 9.11 -14.58 0.42
CA GLN A 708 8.47 -15.18 -0.75
C GLN A 708 9.07 -16.54 -1.10
N VAL A 709 10.32 -16.78 -0.68
CA VAL A 709 11.07 -18.03 -0.86
C VAL A 709 11.85 -18.39 0.40
N THR A 710 12.38 -19.60 0.44
CA THR A 710 13.21 -20.11 1.54
C THR A 710 14.70 -19.94 1.25
N SER A 711 15.53 -19.73 2.28
CA SER A 711 17.00 -19.75 2.19
C SER A 711 17.62 -21.07 2.68
N GLY A 712 16.80 -21.98 3.23
CA GLY A 712 17.18 -23.30 3.68
C GLY A 712 15.97 -24.02 4.30
N THR A 713 16.17 -25.24 4.78
CA THR A 713 15.10 -26.02 5.43
C THR A 713 14.51 -25.23 6.60
N ASN A 714 13.18 -25.10 6.61
CA ASN A 714 12.41 -24.34 7.61
C ASN A 714 12.94 -22.91 7.84
N THR A 715 13.62 -22.31 6.85
CA THR A 715 14.25 -21.00 6.97
C THR A 715 13.78 -20.07 5.85
N VAL A 716 13.13 -18.99 6.25
CA VAL A 716 12.56 -17.97 5.35
C VAL A 716 13.66 -17.01 4.91
N LYS A 717 13.66 -16.65 3.61
CA LYS A 717 14.53 -15.61 3.07
C LYS A 717 13.92 -14.22 3.33
N TYR A 718 14.00 -13.76 4.58
CA TYR A 718 13.38 -12.50 5.02
C TYR A 718 14.21 -11.25 4.74
N GLN A 719 15.52 -11.42 4.51
CA GLN A 719 16.37 -10.47 3.81
C GLN A 719 16.26 -10.80 2.34
N THR A 720 15.38 -10.09 1.65
CA THR A 720 14.94 -10.50 0.32
C THR A 720 16.01 -10.20 -0.72
N SER A 721 15.97 -10.89 -1.86
CA SER A 721 16.89 -10.64 -2.98
C SER A 721 16.82 -9.19 -3.47
N ALA A 722 15.66 -8.56 -3.32
CA ALA A 722 15.38 -7.21 -3.79
C ALA A 722 15.80 -6.10 -2.80
N GLY A 723 16.37 -6.47 -1.64
CA GLY A 723 16.95 -5.56 -0.67
C GLY A 723 16.03 -5.17 0.50
N ASN A 724 14.80 -5.70 0.56
CA ASN A 724 13.90 -5.51 1.69
C ASN A 724 14.31 -6.39 2.88
N THR A 725 13.91 -6.01 4.08
CA THR A 725 14.03 -6.86 5.28
C THR A 725 12.70 -6.93 6.00
N TYR A 726 12.00 -8.04 5.85
CA TYR A 726 10.68 -8.27 6.46
C TYR A 726 10.80 -9.04 7.76
N GLN A 727 11.14 -8.30 8.81
CA GLN A 727 11.27 -8.80 10.17
C GLN A 727 10.61 -7.83 11.15
N ASP A 728 9.71 -8.37 11.97
CA ASP A 728 9.00 -7.66 13.03
C ASP A 728 9.21 -8.39 14.36
N LYS A 729 9.20 -7.65 15.48
CA LYS A 729 9.34 -8.21 16.84
C LYS A 729 8.19 -7.78 17.73
N TRP A 730 7.36 -8.73 18.16
CA TRP A 730 6.18 -8.43 18.96
C TRP A 730 6.41 -8.81 20.42
N VAL A 731 6.20 -7.85 21.32
CA VAL A 731 6.24 -8.09 22.77
C VAL A 731 4.84 -8.46 23.23
N LEU A 732 4.69 -9.60 23.87
CA LEU A 732 3.41 -10.14 24.30
C LEU A 732 2.96 -9.54 25.63
N LYS A 733 1.64 -9.46 25.83
CA LYS A 733 1.03 -9.35 27.16
C LYS A 733 0.72 -10.74 27.73
N SER A 734 0.44 -10.80 29.02
CA SER A 734 -0.06 -12.02 29.65
C SER A 734 -1.46 -12.40 29.14
N GLY A 735 -1.71 -13.71 29.03
CA GLY A 735 -3.00 -14.27 28.64
C GLY A 735 -3.26 -14.24 27.13
N SER A 736 -4.52 -14.48 26.75
CA SER A 736 -4.95 -14.53 25.36
C SER A 736 -4.86 -13.17 24.67
N GLN A 737 -4.41 -13.15 23.41
CA GLN A 737 -4.34 -11.96 22.57
C GLN A 737 -4.41 -12.33 21.10
N GLN A 738 -4.97 -11.42 20.30
CA GLN A 738 -4.96 -11.46 18.84
C GLN A 738 -4.12 -10.29 18.35
N LEU A 739 -3.08 -10.60 17.60
CA LEU A 739 -2.09 -9.65 17.11
C LEU A 739 -2.07 -9.69 15.60
N GLU A 740 -2.01 -8.51 14.97
CA GLU A 740 -2.08 -8.36 13.53
C GLU A 740 -1.01 -7.38 13.04
N THR A 741 -0.38 -7.71 11.91
CA THR A 741 0.51 -6.77 11.20
C THR A 741 -0.33 -5.60 10.69
N TRP A 742 0.13 -4.37 10.93
CA TRP A 742 -0.54 -3.18 10.45
C TRP A 742 -0.31 -2.91 8.94
N GLY A 743 0.93 -3.02 8.46
CA GLY A 743 1.31 -2.65 7.10
C GLY A 743 1.45 -3.84 6.15
N LEU A 744 1.99 -3.57 4.95
CA LEU A 744 2.15 -4.58 3.91
C LEU A 744 3.54 -5.27 3.97
N ARG A 745 3.51 -6.60 4.00
CA ARG A 745 4.59 -7.55 3.68
C ARG A 745 4.14 -8.36 2.47
N VAL A 746 5.09 -8.75 1.63
CA VAL A 746 4.84 -9.67 0.50
C VAL A 746 5.48 -11.00 0.84
N PHE A 747 4.69 -12.07 0.92
CA PHE A 747 5.17 -13.34 1.46
C PHE A 747 4.36 -14.54 1.00
N ARG A 748 5.02 -15.69 0.95
CA ARG A 748 4.40 -17.02 0.92
C ARG A 748 4.70 -17.80 2.20
N TYR A 749 5.86 -17.54 2.78
CA TYR A 749 6.35 -18.24 3.96
C TYR A 749 6.50 -17.28 5.14
N VAL A 750 6.24 -17.79 6.33
CA VAL A 750 6.47 -17.08 7.60
C VAL A 750 7.22 -17.97 8.57
N GLN A 751 8.21 -17.41 9.26
CA GLN A 751 8.78 -17.99 10.48
C GLN A 751 8.28 -17.21 11.68
N VAL A 752 7.80 -17.92 12.70
CA VAL A 752 7.43 -17.37 14.00
C VAL A 752 8.33 -18.00 15.04
N ILE A 753 9.17 -17.20 15.69
CA ILE A 753 10.25 -17.68 16.58
C ILE A 753 10.01 -17.16 17.99
N GLY A 754 10.13 -18.03 18.99
CA GLY A 754 9.95 -17.68 20.40
C GLY A 754 8.49 -17.53 20.83
N ALA A 755 7.54 -18.14 20.11
CA ALA A 755 6.14 -18.18 20.48
C ALA A 755 5.83 -19.28 21.52
N PRO A 756 4.67 -19.25 22.19
CA PRO A 756 4.15 -20.40 22.95
C PRO A 756 4.03 -21.66 22.09
N THR A 757 4.15 -22.84 22.71
CA THR A 757 3.99 -24.14 22.01
C THR A 757 2.52 -24.45 21.72
N GLY A 758 2.26 -25.33 20.75
CA GLY A 758 0.92 -25.80 20.42
C GLY A 758 0.09 -24.91 19.49
N LEU A 759 0.70 -23.97 18.76
CA LEU A 759 0.00 -23.19 17.74
C LEU A 759 -0.36 -24.06 16.54
N THR A 760 -1.54 -23.82 15.98
CA THR A 760 -2.08 -24.55 14.83
C THR A 760 -2.33 -23.63 13.64
N ALA A 761 -2.76 -24.19 12.50
CA ALA A 761 -3.17 -23.41 11.34
C ALA A 761 -4.32 -22.41 11.64
N ALA A 762 -5.14 -22.67 12.66
CA ALA A 762 -6.21 -21.75 13.07
C ALA A 762 -5.67 -20.47 13.73
N ASP A 763 -4.47 -20.55 14.31
CA ASP A 763 -3.81 -19.50 15.07
C ASP A 763 -2.87 -18.64 14.21
N LEU A 764 -2.49 -19.14 13.03
CA LEU A 764 -1.43 -18.61 12.16
C LEU A 764 -1.97 -18.28 10.77
N LYS A 765 -2.93 -17.35 10.68
CA LYS A 765 -3.55 -17.00 9.39
C LYS A 765 -2.77 -15.88 8.71
N ALA A 766 -2.66 -15.93 7.38
CA ALA A 766 -2.24 -14.78 6.61
C ALA A 766 -3.38 -13.76 6.60
N GLU A 767 -3.10 -12.54 7.02
CA GLU A 767 -3.97 -11.39 6.83
C GLU A 767 -3.67 -10.79 5.46
N ALA A 768 -4.40 -11.25 4.45
CA ALA A 768 -4.26 -10.81 3.07
C ALA A 768 -5.15 -9.60 2.80
N TYR A 769 -4.63 -8.65 2.04
CA TYR A 769 -5.39 -7.53 1.52
C TYR A 769 -5.62 -7.71 0.03
N VAL A 770 -6.87 -7.93 -0.34
CA VAL A 770 -7.25 -8.39 -1.67
C VAL A 770 -8.17 -7.35 -2.29
N TYR A 771 -7.82 -6.87 -3.49
CA TYR A 771 -8.79 -6.15 -4.31
C TYR A 771 -9.90 -7.13 -4.72
N PRO A 772 -11.19 -6.75 -4.68
CA PRO A 772 -12.27 -7.65 -5.05
C PRO A 772 -12.01 -8.36 -6.38
N PHE A 773 -11.97 -9.69 -6.33
CA PHE A 773 -11.62 -10.56 -7.45
C PHE A 773 -12.55 -11.77 -7.43
N ASP A 774 -13.24 -12.04 -8.54
CA ASP A 774 -14.11 -13.21 -8.67
C ASP A 774 -13.27 -14.41 -9.12
N ASP A 775 -13.02 -15.32 -8.18
CA ASP A 775 -12.22 -16.51 -8.42
C ASP A 775 -12.99 -17.63 -9.17
N THR A 776 -14.20 -17.35 -9.63
CA THR A 776 -14.99 -18.27 -10.47
C THR A 776 -15.16 -17.74 -11.91
N ALA A 777 -14.78 -16.49 -12.16
CA ALA A 777 -15.00 -15.81 -13.43
C ALA A 777 -14.05 -16.27 -14.55
N GLY A 778 -12.74 -16.12 -14.33
CA GLY A 778 -11.70 -16.67 -15.18
C GLY A 778 -11.19 -17.99 -14.61
N VAL A 779 -11.39 -19.07 -15.36
CA VAL A 779 -11.00 -20.46 -15.03
C VAL A 779 -10.34 -21.07 -16.26
N PHE A 780 -9.34 -21.93 -16.04
CA PHE A 780 -8.70 -22.71 -17.09
C PHE A 780 -8.37 -24.11 -16.56
N ASP A 781 -8.60 -25.13 -17.39
CA ASP A 781 -8.18 -26.50 -17.13
C ASP A 781 -7.84 -27.20 -18.45
N SER A 782 -6.95 -28.20 -18.40
CA SER A 782 -6.47 -28.91 -19.57
C SER A 782 -5.94 -30.30 -19.25
N SER A 783 -5.66 -31.07 -20.30
CA SER A 783 -4.99 -32.35 -20.19
C SER A 783 -3.50 -32.25 -19.80
N ASP A 784 -2.94 -31.05 -19.65
CA ASP A 784 -1.53 -30.82 -19.30
C ASP A 784 -1.41 -30.10 -17.94
N SER A 785 -0.92 -30.84 -16.95
CA SER A 785 -0.76 -30.33 -15.58
C SER A 785 0.27 -29.21 -15.46
N SER A 786 1.29 -29.15 -16.32
CA SER A 786 2.27 -28.06 -16.29
C SER A 786 1.63 -26.78 -16.81
N LEU A 787 0.84 -26.87 -17.88
CA LEU A 787 0.10 -25.72 -18.40
C LEU A 787 -0.90 -25.17 -17.37
N ASN A 788 -1.62 -26.05 -16.66
CA ASN A 788 -2.52 -25.67 -15.58
C ASN A 788 -1.79 -24.91 -14.46
N GLN A 789 -0.64 -25.41 -14.01
CA GLN A 789 0.17 -24.76 -12.98
C GLN A 789 0.70 -23.38 -13.41
N VAL A 790 1.11 -23.24 -14.68
CA VAL A 790 1.59 -21.97 -15.23
C VAL A 790 0.48 -20.93 -15.30
N TRP A 791 -0.71 -21.32 -15.75
CA TRP A 791 -1.86 -20.43 -15.75
C TRP A 791 -2.27 -20.06 -14.32
N GLU A 792 -2.32 -21.02 -13.40
CA GLU A 792 -2.65 -20.79 -11.99
C GLU A 792 -1.66 -19.82 -11.32
N LEU A 793 -0.34 -20.00 -11.49
CA LEU A 793 0.67 -19.06 -11.00
C LEU A 793 0.40 -17.63 -11.51
N SER A 794 0.10 -17.51 -12.80
CA SER A 794 -0.12 -16.22 -13.46
C SER A 794 -1.39 -15.53 -12.93
N ARG A 795 -2.49 -16.27 -12.87
CA ARG A 795 -3.78 -15.78 -12.38
C ARG A 795 -3.72 -15.41 -10.88
N ASN A 796 -3.06 -16.24 -10.08
CA ASN A 796 -2.80 -15.96 -8.66
C ASN A 796 -1.96 -14.69 -8.47
N THR A 797 -1.02 -14.44 -9.40
CA THR A 797 -0.24 -13.20 -9.36
C THR A 797 -1.12 -11.98 -9.59
N ILE A 798 -1.97 -12.01 -10.64
CA ILE A 798 -2.90 -10.90 -10.93
C ILE A 798 -3.81 -10.63 -9.73
N GLU A 799 -4.41 -11.66 -9.15
CA GLU A 799 -5.24 -11.54 -7.94
C GLU A 799 -4.46 -10.89 -6.79
N ALA A 800 -3.28 -11.41 -6.47
CA ALA A 800 -2.51 -10.96 -5.32
C ALA A 800 -1.95 -9.54 -5.49
N THR A 801 -1.52 -9.15 -6.70
CA THR A 801 -0.90 -7.84 -6.96
C THR A 801 -1.91 -6.73 -7.25
N ASN A 802 -3.19 -7.05 -7.40
CA ASN A 802 -4.26 -6.07 -7.47
C ASN A 802 -4.55 -5.50 -6.06
N PHE A 803 -4.25 -4.23 -5.88
CA PHE A 803 -4.48 -3.51 -4.62
C PHE A 803 -5.24 -2.20 -4.89
N ASN A 804 -4.65 -1.03 -4.62
CA ASN A 804 -5.29 0.27 -4.86
C ASN A 804 -4.79 0.99 -6.13
N LEU A 805 -3.70 0.49 -6.72
CA LEU A 805 -3.11 0.84 -8.02
C LEU A 805 -2.38 -0.40 -8.57
N TYR A 806 -2.13 -0.45 -9.88
CA TYR A 806 -1.13 -1.35 -10.44
C TYR A 806 0.27 -0.82 -10.14
N VAL A 807 1.17 -1.72 -9.80
CA VAL A 807 2.59 -1.44 -9.55
C VAL A 807 3.45 -2.59 -10.07
N ASP A 808 4.72 -2.30 -10.31
CA ASP A 808 5.75 -3.28 -10.69
C ASP A 808 5.80 -4.47 -9.71
N SER A 809 5.85 -4.16 -8.42
CA SER A 809 5.87 -5.13 -7.33
C SER A 809 5.55 -4.44 -6.03
N TRP A 810 4.80 -5.11 -5.17
CA TRP A 810 4.52 -4.62 -3.81
C TRP A 810 5.68 -4.81 -2.83
N GLU A 811 6.82 -5.34 -3.29
CA GLU A 811 7.99 -5.60 -2.47
C GLU A 811 8.98 -4.43 -2.48
N ARG A 812 9.70 -4.22 -3.59
CA ARG A 812 10.90 -3.36 -3.67
C ARG A 812 10.58 -1.90 -3.94
N GLU A 813 9.82 -1.62 -4.99
CA GLU A 813 9.61 -0.26 -5.50
C GLU A 813 8.20 0.22 -5.20
N ARG A 814 7.16 -0.58 -5.48
CA ARG A 814 5.74 -0.16 -5.41
C ARG A 814 5.45 1.02 -6.34
N ASP A 815 6.14 1.08 -7.48
CA ASP A 815 6.02 2.14 -8.47
C ASP A 815 5.19 1.70 -9.68
N ILE A 816 4.77 2.67 -10.48
CA ILE A 816 3.83 2.45 -11.58
C ILE A 816 4.59 2.64 -12.88
N TYR A 817 4.66 1.57 -13.68
CA TYR A 817 5.34 1.56 -14.97
C TYR A 817 4.37 1.19 -16.08
N GLU A 818 4.51 1.84 -17.24
CA GLU A 818 3.53 1.73 -18.33
C GLU A 818 3.45 0.32 -18.92
N ALA A 819 4.58 -0.37 -19.10
CA ALA A 819 4.61 -1.73 -19.64
C ALA A 819 4.01 -2.75 -18.65
N ASP A 820 4.38 -2.66 -17.38
CA ASP A 820 3.83 -3.46 -16.28
C ASP A 820 2.32 -3.27 -16.16
N THR A 821 1.87 -2.01 -16.19
CA THR A 821 0.44 -1.65 -16.12
C THR A 821 -0.32 -2.25 -17.30
N TYR A 822 0.23 -2.22 -18.51
CA TYR A 822 -0.40 -2.85 -19.68
C TYR A 822 -0.52 -4.37 -19.51
N LEU A 823 0.56 -5.05 -19.14
CA LEU A 823 0.55 -6.52 -19.00
C LEU A 823 -0.33 -6.99 -17.83
N GLN A 824 -0.32 -6.27 -16.71
CA GLN A 824 -1.22 -6.54 -15.58
C GLN A 824 -2.68 -6.26 -15.94
N LEU A 825 -2.97 -5.17 -16.67
CA LEU A 825 -4.31 -4.88 -17.18
C LEU A 825 -4.81 -6.03 -18.05
N MET A 826 -4.02 -6.50 -19.01
CA MET A 826 -4.40 -7.61 -19.87
C MET A 826 -4.70 -8.87 -19.04
N GLY A 827 -3.83 -9.22 -18.08
CA GLY A 827 -4.09 -10.33 -17.16
C GLY A 827 -5.41 -10.16 -16.39
N HIS A 828 -5.69 -8.95 -15.88
CA HIS A 828 -6.90 -8.68 -15.10
C HIS A 828 -8.19 -8.69 -15.94
N LEU A 829 -8.16 -8.15 -17.17
CA LEU A 829 -9.32 -8.18 -18.08
C LEU A 829 -9.78 -9.59 -18.42
N TYR A 830 -8.83 -10.54 -18.59
CA TYR A 830 -9.16 -11.92 -18.92
C TYR A 830 -9.46 -12.83 -17.72
N THR A 831 -9.18 -12.38 -16.48
CA THR A 831 -9.36 -13.22 -15.28
C THR A 831 -10.40 -12.69 -14.30
N GLY A 832 -10.50 -11.36 -14.13
CA GLY A 832 -11.42 -10.71 -13.18
C GLY A 832 -12.48 -9.80 -13.81
N GLY A 833 -12.26 -9.34 -15.05
CA GLY A 833 -13.24 -8.55 -15.81
C GLY A 833 -13.47 -7.10 -15.33
N ASP A 834 -12.78 -6.66 -14.26
CA ASP A 834 -12.85 -5.29 -13.74
C ASP A 834 -11.75 -4.40 -14.33
N ALA A 835 -12.14 -3.48 -15.21
CA ALA A 835 -11.22 -2.51 -15.82
C ALA A 835 -10.93 -1.29 -14.92
N THR A 836 -11.73 -1.04 -13.87
CA THR A 836 -11.71 0.24 -13.13
C THR A 836 -10.38 0.50 -12.43
N LEU A 837 -9.74 -0.53 -11.87
CA LEU A 837 -8.41 -0.43 -11.26
C LEU A 837 -7.33 -0.10 -12.30
N GLY A 838 -7.41 -0.71 -13.47
CA GLY A 838 -6.51 -0.45 -14.58
C GLY A 838 -6.68 0.96 -15.14
N ASP A 839 -7.91 1.38 -15.41
CA ASP A 839 -8.24 2.74 -15.87
C ASP A 839 -7.76 3.79 -14.85
N TYR A 840 -7.92 3.53 -13.55
CA TYR A 840 -7.41 4.42 -12.51
C TYR A 840 -5.88 4.48 -12.51
N SER A 841 -5.20 3.35 -12.68
CA SER A 841 -3.73 3.29 -12.76
C SER A 841 -3.18 3.98 -14.01
N LEU A 842 -3.85 3.83 -15.15
CA LEU A 842 -3.51 4.54 -16.38
C LEU A 842 -3.68 6.06 -16.25
N ASN A 843 -4.63 6.53 -15.42
CA ASN A 843 -4.77 7.96 -15.15
C ASN A 843 -3.54 8.57 -14.46
N PHE A 844 -2.82 7.81 -13.62
CA PHE A 844 -1.52 8.24 -13.10
C PHE A 844 -0.51 8.45 -14.22
N LEU A 845 -0.40 7.47 -15.13
CA LEU A 845 0.58 7.44 -16.20
C LEU A 845 0.29 8.46 -17.32
N LYS A 846 -0.92 9.04 -17.38
CA LYS A 846 -1.23 10.17 -18.28
C LYS A 846 -0.25 11.32 -18.10
N SER A 847 0.03 11.68 -16.84
CA SER A 847 0.85 12.84 -16.48
C SER A 847 2.23 12.45 -15.93
N ASN A 848 2.38 11.21 -15.44
CA ASN A 848 3.61 10.72 -14.83
C ASN A 848 4.27 9.70 -15.76
N ARG A 849 4.75 10.16 -16.92
CA ARG A 849 5.55 9.29 -17.81
C ARG A 849 6.80 8.81 -17.07
N THR A 850 7.23 7.60 -17.37
CA THR A 850 8.53 7.12 -16.92
C THR A 850 9.51 7.02 -18.12
N TRP A 851 10.44 6.09 -18.06
CA TRP A 851 11.45 5.75 -19.08
C TRP A 851 11.16 4.31 -19.51
N PRO A 852 11.36 3.89 -20.77
CA PRO A 852 12.14 4.45 -21.87
C PRO A 852 11.23 5.08 -22.95
N THR A 853 11.65 5.09 -24.22
CA THR A 853 10.89 5.59 -25.37
C THR A 853 9.55 4.88 -25.57
N GLU A 854 9.53 3.56 -25.42
CA GLU A 854 8.38 2.71 -25.72
C GLU A 854 7.29 2.74 -24.64
N TRP A 855 7.63 3.05 -23.39
CA TRP A 855 6.68 2.97 -22.27
C TRP A 855 5.50 3.95 -22.38
N PRO A 856 5.70 5.24 -22.74
CA PRO A 856 4.58 6.14 -23.00
C PRO A 856 3.56 5.59 -24.00
N MET A 857 4.01 4.86 -25.03
CA MET A 857 3.14 4.27 -26.06
C MET A 857 2.25 3.15 -25.51
N TYR A 858 2.69 2.38 -24.51
CA TYR A 858 1.86 1.34 -23.87
C TYR A 858 0.60 1.89 -23.20
N VAL A 859 0.57 3.18 -22.83
CA VAL A 859 -0.66 3.82 -22.31
C VAL A 859 -1.76 3.86 -23.38
N ILE A 860 -1.37 4.05 -24.65
CA ILE A 860 -2.31 4.04 -25.79
C ILE A 860 -2.85 2.62 -25.96
N LEU A 861 -1.97 1.62 -26.04
CA LEU A 861 -2.35 0.20 -26.17
C LEU A 861 -3.28 -0.22 -25.04
N ALA A 862 -2.93 0.09 -23.79
CA ALA A 862 -3.72 -0.27 -22.61
C ALA A 862 -5.12 0.39 -22.60
N MET A 863 -5.21 1.68 -22.94
CA MET A 863 -6.51 2.36 -23.02
C MET A 863 -7.36 1.83 -24.18
N HIS A 864 -6.73 1.52 -25.31
CA HIS A 864 -7.41 0.90 -26.46
C HIS A 864 -7.96 -0.48 -26.09
N ASP A 865 -7.14 -1.36 -25.52
CA ASP A 865 -7.56 -2.73 -25.21
C ASP A 865 -8.58 -2.80 -24.04
N SER A 866 -8.51 -1.84 -23.10
CA SER A 866 -9.59 -1.61 -22.11
C SER A 866 -10.90 -1.23 -22.82
N TYR A 867 -10.85 -0.34 -23.80
CA TYR A 867 -12.03 0.04 -24.61
C TYR A 867 -12.56 -1.12 -25.46
N GLU A 868 -11.70 -1.89 -26.12
CA GLU A 868 -12.11 -3.07 -26.90
C GLU A 868 -12.80 -4.12 -26.02
N THR A 869 -12.40 -4.23 -24.75
CA THR A 869 -13.02 -5.17 -23.79
C THR A 869 -14.31 -4.61 -23.18
N THR A 870 -14.38 -3.31 -22.89
CA THR A 870 -15.49 -2.72 -22.11
C THR A 870 -16.52 -1.98 -22.95
N GLY A 871 -16.17 -1.56 -24.17
CA GLY A 871 -16.92 -0.62 -24.99
C GLY A 871 -17.03 0.79 -24.39
N ASN A 872 -16.28 1.12 -23.34
CA ASN A 872 -16.41 2.38 -22.61
C ASN A 872 -15.52 3.48 -23.20
N THR A 873 -16.13 4.49 -23.82
CA THR A 873 -15.41 5.63 -24.41
C THR A 873 -15.12 6.76 -23.43
N ALA A 874 -15.68 6.73 -22.21
CA ALA A 874 -15.53 7.83 -21.25
C ALA A 874 -14.06 8.04 -20.81
N PRO A 875 -13.27 7.00 -20.47
CA PRO A 875 -11.85 7.16 -20.17
C PRO A 875 -11.06 7.71 -21.36
N LEU A 876 -11.36 7.24 -22.58
CA LEU A 876 -10.72 7.69 -23.81
C LEU A 876 -10.96 9.18 -24.06
N SER A 877 -12.21 9.63 -23.95
CA SER A 877 -12.59 11.04 -24.15
C SER A 877 -11.85 11.95 -23.16
N ALA A 878 -11.78 11.53 -21.88
CA ALA A 878 -11.07 12.27 -20.83
C ALA A 878 -9.53 12.24 -20.96
N ALA A 879 -8.98 11.32 -21.75
CA ALA A 879 -7.53 11.14 -21.92
C ALA A 879 -7.01 11.52 -23.30
N TYR A 880 -7.87 11.78 -24.28
CA TYR A 880 -7.50 11.90 -25.69
C TYR A 880 -6.29 12.81 -25.94
N THR A 881 -6.31 14.05 -25.42
CA THR A 881 -5.18 14.99 -25.59
C THR A 881 -3.89 14.49 -24.96
N ALA A 882 -3.97 13.84 -23.80
CA ALA A 882 -2.79 13.25 -23.15
C ALA A 882 -2.23 12.08 -24.00
N LEU A 883 -3.10 11.26 -24.58
CA LEU A 883 -2.71 10.16 -25.47
C LEU A 883 -2.03 10.65 -26.75
N GLN A 884 -2.51 11.75 -27.34
CA GLN A 884 -1.82 12.38 -28.48
C GLN A 884 -0.37 12.76 -28.13
N GLY A 885 -0.13 13.24 -26.90
CA GLY A 885 1.21 13.55 -26.39
C GLY A 885 2.10 12.34 -26.11
N LYS A 886 1.56 11.11 -26.13
CA LYS A 886 2.30 9.85 -25.98
C LYS A 886 2.79 9.28 -27.31
N LEU A 887 2.26 9.77 -28.44
CA LEU A 887 2.67 9.32 -29.77
C LEU A 887 4.13 9.70 -30.06
N PRO A 888 4.85 8.87 -30.84
CA PRO A 888 6.26 9.11 -31.18
C PRO A 888 6.43 10.16 -32.30
N ASP A 889 5.49 11.09 -32.45
CA ASP A 889 5.42 12.07 -33.55
C ASP A 889 6.73 12.86 -33.75
N LYS A 890 7.43 13.18 -32.65
CA LYS A 890 8.71 13.89 -32.68
C LYS A 890 9.84 13.13 -33.39
N TRP A 891 9.69 11.83 -33.61
CA TRP A 891 10.68 10.96 -34.26
C TRP A 891 10.16 10.34 -35.55
N TYR A 892 8.92 10.61 -35.95
CA TYR A 892 8.37 10.09 -37.19
C TYR A 892 8.99 10.80 -38.39
N GLU A 893 9.67 10.04 -39.25
CA GLU A 893 10.30 10.55 -40.46
C GLU A 893 9.47 10.15 -41.69
N SER A 894 8.73 11.11 -42.25
CA SER A 894 7.83 10.84 -43.38
C SER A 894 8.53 10.34 -44.65
N ALA A 895 9.81 10.68 -44.85
CA ALA A 895 10.57 10.26 -46.02
C ALA A 895 10.88 8.74 -46.02
N THR A 896 11.05 8.15 -44.85
CA THR A 896 11.29 6.71 -44.69
C THR A 896 10.05 5.95 -44.27
N GLY A 897 9.07 6.65 -43.66
CA GLY A 897 7.90 6.06 -43.04
C GLY A 897 8.20 5.41 -41.70
N LEU A 898 9.37 5.67 -41.09
CA LEU A 898 9.85 5.01 -39.88
C LEU A 898 10.05 6.00 -38.73
N ILE A 899 10.14 5.46 -37.52
CA ILE A 899 10.64 6.16 -36.34
C ILE A 899 12.17 6.20 -36.40
N HIS A 900 12.72 7.41 -36.47
CA HIS A 900 14.16 7.70 -36.55
C HIS A 900 14.65 8.37 -35.28
N LYS A 901 15.58 7.72 -34.58
CA LYS A 901 16.15 8.20 -33.32
C LYS A 901 17.66 8.26 -33.38
N THR A 902 18.24 9.44 -33.26
CA THR A 902 19.71 9.63 -33.23
C THR A 902 20.26 9.73 -31.81
N THR A 903 19.39 9.73 -30.80
CA THR A 903 19.77 9.71 -29.38
C THR A 903 20.32 8.33 -29.00
N GLY A 904 21.61 8.27 -28.68
CA GLY A 904 22.35 7.03 -28.44
C GLY A 904 21.68 6.12 -27.41
N SER A 905 21.04 5.07 -27.91
CA SER A 905 20.54 3.97 -27.10
C SER A 905 21.60 2.88 -27.11
N SER A 906 22.29 2.68 -25.98
CA SER A 906 23.22 1.57 -25.79
C SER A 906 22.56 0.39 -25.08
N GLY A 907 21.27 0.52 -24.73
CA GLY A 907 20.53 -0.41 -23.88
C GLY A 907 21.05 -0.50 -22.44
N ALA A 908 22.15 0.18 -22.08
CA ALA A 908 22.88 -0.06 -20.84
C ALA A 908 22.35 0.73 -19.63
N SER A 909 21.44 1.68 -19.82
CA SER A 909 21.01 2.60 -18.75
C SER A 909 19.54 3.00 -18.89
N SER A 910 18.81 2.99 -17.77
CA SER A 910 17.47 3.57 -17.63
C SER A 910 17.54 5.07 -17.88
N CYS A 911 17.20 5.50 -19.09
CA CYS A 911 17.13 6.91 -19.45
C CYS A 911 15.86 7.23 -20.24
N THR A 912 15.34 8.43 -19.99
CA THR A 912 14.23 9.00 -20.74
C THR A 912 14.58 9.05 -22.22
N ASP A 913 13.67 8.58 -23.07
CA ASP A 913 13.81 8.58 -24.53
C ASP A 913 14.96 7.72 -25.09
N CYS A 914 15.56 6.84 -24.28
CA CYS A 914 16.40 5.75 -24.75
C CYS A 914 15.52 4.54 -25.11
N ASP A 915 15.95 3.68 -26.02
CA ASP A 915 15.24 2.42 -26.32
C ASP A 915 15.71 1.32 -25.35
N ILE A 916 14.78 0.51 -24.82
CA ILE A 916 15.15 -0.61 -23.94
C ILE A 916 15.00 -1.96 -24.63
N VAL A 917 13.99 -2.11 -25.49
CA VAL A 917 13.61 -3.33 -26.23
C VAL A 917 13.19 -4.51 -25.34
N ASP A 918 13.99 -4.84 -24.33
CA ASP A 918 13.76 -5.92 -23.37
C ASP A 918 14.51 -5.66 -22.06
N TRP A 919 14.10 -6.30 -20.96
CA TRP A 919 14.72 -6.12 -19.65
C TRP A 919 14.78 -7.43 -18.84
N PRO A 920 15.96 -7.81 -18.31
CA PRO A 920 17.22 -7.05 -18.24
C PRO A 920 18.08 -7.15 -19.52
N THR A 921 19.18 -6.39 -19.57
CA THR A 921 20.11 -6.35 -20.72
C THR A 921 20.62 -7.72 -21.15
N SER A 922 20.80 -8.65 -20.21
CA SER A 922 21.24 -10.04 -20.47
C SER A 922 20.23 -10.86 -21.28
N GLU A 923 19.01 -10.38 -21.45
CA GLU A 923 17.91 -11.12 -22.06
C GLU A 923 17.48 -10.60 -23.43
N ARG A 924 18.28 -9.73 -24.05
CA ARG A 924 17.94 -9.09 -25.33
C ARG A 924 18.28 -9.91 -26.59
N ASP A 925 18.68 -11.16 -26.43
CA ASP A 925 19.24 -11.98 -27.52
C ASP A 925 20.34 -11.26 -28.33
N GLY A 926 21.12 -10.38 -27.69
CA GLY A 926 22.16 -9.59 -28.37
C GLY A 926 21.65 -8.45 -29.26
N TYR A 927 20.41 -7.97 -29.07
CA TYR A 927 19.80 -6.90 -29.87
C TYR A 927 20.75 -5.73 -30.16
N VAL A 928 20.88 -5.38 -31.45
CA VAL A 928 21.73 -4.30 -31.94
C VAL A 928 20.92 -3.02 -32.08
N PHE A 929 21.12 -2.08 -31.15
CA PHE A 929 20.46 -0.78 -31.17
C PHE A 929 21.03 0.13 -32.26
N THR A 930 20.15 0.72 -33.07
CA THR A 930 20.50 1.67 -34.14
C THR A 930 19.58 2.88 -34.17
N SER A 931 19.62 3.66 -35.26
CA SER A 931 18.73 4.81 -35.44
C SER A 931 17.30 4.44 -35.82
N TYR A 932 17.07 3.26 -36.39
CA TYR A 932 15.75 2.77 -36.78
C TYR A 932 15.56 1.38 -36.18
N ASN A 933 15.04 1.30 -34.95
CA ASN A 933 14.85 0.03 -34.27
C ASN A 933 13.50 -0.59 -34.63
N THR A 934 13.49 -1.88 -34.99
CA THR A 934 12.28 -2.62 -35.40
C THR A 934 11.24 -2.67 -34.29
N VAL A 935 11.63 -2.93 -33.05
CA VAL A 935 10.68 -3.00 -31.91
C VAL A 935 9.98 -1.66 -31.66
N ILE A 936 10.72 -0.56 -31.74
CA ILE A 936 10.15 0.79 -31.58
C ILE A 936 9.16 1.10 -32.70
N ASN A 937 9.49 0.70 -33.94
CA ASN A 937 8.58 0.85 -35.08
C ASN A 937 7.34 -0.06 -34.95
N ALA A 938 7.46 -1.26 -34.39
CA ALA A 938 6.32 -2.14 -34.14
C ALA A 938 5.34 -1.57 -33.10
N ILE A 939 5.86 -1.03 -32.00
CA ILE A 939 5.03 -0.39 -30.97
C ILE A 939 4.43 0.93 -31.50
N ALA A 940 5.18 1.69 -32.29
CA ALA A 940 4.67 2.89 -32.95
C ALA A 940 3.55 2.58 -33.95
N TYR A 941 3.71 1.52 -34.76
CA TYR A 941 2.65 1.03 -35.66
C TYR A 941 1.36 0.77 -34.89
N ARG A 942 1.43 -0.05 -33.83
CA ARG A 942 0.27 -0.37 -33.01
C ARG A 942 -0.35 0.88 -32.38
N SER A 943 0.49 1.77 -31.84
CA SER A 943 0.01 3.01 -31.20
C SER A 943 -0.74 3.93 -32.16
N TYR A 944 -0.28 4.08 -33.41
CA TYR A 944 -1.01 4.84 -34.42
C TYR A 944 -2.27 4.13 -34.90
N ALA A 945 -2.26 2.80 -34.99
CA ALA A 945 -3.47 2.03 -35.32
C ALA A 945 -4.54 2.22 -34.24
N ASP A 946 -4.17 2.02 -32.98
CA ASP A 946 -5.03 2.16 -31.82
C ASP A 946 -5.55 3.60 -31.66
N MET A 947 -4.69 4.62 -31.86
CA MET A 947 -5.18 6.01 -31.85
C MET A 947 -6.12 6.31 -33.02
N ALA A 948 -6.00 5.62 -34.16
CA ALA A 948 -6.96 5.76 -35.24
C ALA A 948 -8.34 5.20 -34.85
N ASP A 949 -8.37 4.06 -34.17
CA ASP A 949 -9.59 3.42 -33.68
C ASP A 949 -10.23 4.24 -32.54
N ILE A 950 -9.42 4.72 -31.59
CA ILE A 950 -9.86 5.66 -30.55
C ILE A 950 -10.43 6.95 -31.17
N ALA A 951 -9.73 7.55 -32.14
CA ALA A 951 -10.21 8.75 -32.81
C ALA A 951 -11.56 8.51 -33.52
N THR A 952 -11.72 7.35 -34.17
CA THR A 952 -12.98 6.94 -34.81
C THR A 952 -14.11 6.80 -33.77
N ALA A 953 -13.85 6.11 -32.66
CA ALA A 953 -14.82 5.92 -31.57
C ALA A 953 -15.28 7.24 -30.94
N LEU A 954 -14.45 8.29 -31.00
CA LEU A 954 -14.73 9.63 -30.49
C LEU A 954 -15.21 10.62 -31.56
N GLY A 955 -15.44 10.18 -32.81
CA GLY A 955 -15.90 11.03 -33.91
C GLY A 955 -14.87 12.04 -34.42
N LYS A 956 -13.58 11.69 -34.35
CA LYS A 956 -12.43 12.52 -34.76
C LYS A 956 -11.81 12.01 -36.06
N ASP A 957 -12.62 11.96 -37.12
CA ASP A 957 -12.30 11.27 -38.38
C ASP A 957 -11.01 11.77 -39.09
N ALA A 958 -10.67 13.07 -38.96
CA ALA A 958 -9.46 13.64 -39.54
C ALA A 958 -8.18 13.13 -38.83
N ASP A 959 -8.23 13.05 -37.51
CA ASP A 959 -7.15 12.46 -36.71
C ASP A 959 -7.04 10.96 -37.03
N ALA A 960 -8.18 10.26 -37.08
CA ALA A 960 -8.24 8.84 -37.41
C ALA A 960 -7.57 8.52 -38.76
N THR A 961 -7.89 9.30 -39.80
CA THR A 961 -7.28 9.15 -41.13
C THR A 961 -5.76 9.36 -41.07
N THR A 962 -5.32 10.39 -40.33
CA THR A 962 -3.90 10.72 -40.19
C THR A 962 -3.12 9.60 -39.50
N TYR A 963 -3.64 9.11 -38.37
CA TYR A 963 -3.01 8.04 -37.61
C TYR A 963 -3.01 6.72 -38.40
N ARG A 964 -4.12 6.38 -39.09
CA ARG A 964 -4.18 5.19 -39.95
C ARG A 964 -3.16 5.24 -41.08
N ASN A 965 -2.97 6.40 -41.72
CA ASN A 965 -1.98 6.57 -42.78
C ASN A 965 -0.54 6.38 -42.25
N ARG A 966 -0.22 6.90 -41.06
CA ARG A 966 1.09 6.69 -40.43
C ARG A 966 1.32 5.24 -40.03
N ALA A 967 0.31 4.59 -39.45
CA ALA A 967 0.38 3.16 -39.13
C ALA A 967 0.69 2.34 -40.40
N ASN A 968 -0.06 2.56 -41.48
CA ASN A 968 0.17 1.86 -42.75
C ASN A 968 1.58 2.13 -43.31
N ALA A 969 2.06 3.38 -43.28
CA ALA A 969 3.40 3.73 -43.75
C ALA A 969 4.50 3.00 -42.96
N ILE A 970 4.38 2.92 -41.62
CA ILE A 970 5.33 2.18 -40.77
C ILE A 970 5.29 0.69 -41.08
N LYS A 971 4.09 0.10 -41.16
CA LYS A 971 3.91 -1.32 -41.48
C LYS A 971 4.56 -1.67 -42.82
N ASP A 972 4.34 -0.86 -43.85
CA ASP A 972 4.92 -1.06 -45.18
C ASP A 972 6.44 -0.89 -45.17
N ALA A 973 6.96 0.11 -44.46
CA ALA A 973 8.40 0.36 -44.35
C ALA A 973 9.14 -0.76 -43.60
N VAL A 974 8.62 -1.22 -42.45
CA VAL A 974 9.19 -2.35 -41.70
C VAL A 974 9.16 -3.62 -42.56
N ASN A 975 8.03 -3.90 -43.22
CA ASN A 975 7.88 -5.08 -44.06
C ASN A 975 8.76 -5.08 -45.32
N SER A 976 9.09 -3.92 -45.86
CA SER A 976 9.90 -3.80 -47.08
C SER A 976 11.40 -3.71 -46.80
N ARG A 977 11.81 -3.12 -45.67
CA ARG A 977 13.21 -2.79 -45.39
C ARG A 977 13.86 -3.64 -44.29
N MET A 978 13.08 -4.15 -43.34
CA MET A 978 13.60 -4.88 -42.17
C MET A 978 13.32 -6.39 -42.21
N TRP A 979 12.49 -6.85 -43.15
CA TRP A 979 12.21 -8.28 -43.35
C TRP A 979 13.36 -8.99 -44.08
N ASP A 980 13.83 -10.12 -43.53
CA ASP A 980 14.74 -11.05 -44.20
C ASP A 980 13.98 -12.35 -44.54
N SER A 981 13.58 -12.49 -45.81
CA SER A 981 12.87 -13.68 -46.30
C SER A 981 13.73 -14.95 -46.30
N THR A 982 15.06 -14.84 -46.31
CA THR A 982 15.95 -16.00 -46.27
C THR A 982 16.00 -16.59 -44.86
N LYS A 983 15.92 -15.71 -43.84
CA LYS A 983 15.86 -16.13 -42.44
C LYS A 983 14.43 -16.39 -41.95
N GLY A 984 13.43 -15.83 -42.61
CA GLY A 984 12.05 -15.86 -42.12
C GLY A 984 11.87 -15.01 -40.86
N ALA A 985 12.66 -13.93 -40.72
CA ALA A 985 12.74 -13.12 -39.51
C ALA A 985 12.90 -11.63 -39.83
N TYR A 986 12.56 -10.77 -38.89
CA TYR A 986 12.86 -9.34 -38.94
C TYR A 986 14.24 -9.05 -38.35
N ARG A 987 14.96 -8.14 -39.00
CA ARG A 987 16.23 -7.58 -38.53
C ARG A 987 15.98 -6.64 -37.37
N ASP A 988 17.00 -6.39 -36.56
CA ASP A 988 16.89 -5.48 -35.41
C ASP A 988 16.64 -4.02 -35.80
N GLY A 989 17.07 -3.62 -36.99
CA GLY A 989 16.89 -2.26 -37.45
C GLY A 989 17.70 -1.88 -38.68
N LEU A 990 17.76 -0.57 -38.93
CA LEU A 990 18.58 0.06 -39.96
C LEU A 990 19.57 1.05 -39.32
N ASN A 991 20.77 1.17 -39.89
CA ASN A 991 21.70 2.25 -39.57
C ASN A 991 21.15 3.60 -39.99
N ASN A 992 21.82 4.67 -39.57
CA ASN A 992 21.43 6.05 -39.88
C ASN A 992 21.39 6.35 -41.39
N ASP A 993 22.19 5.65 -42.20
CA ASP A 993 22.22 5.75 -43.67
C ASP A 993 21.18 4.85 -44.36
N GLY A 994 20.35 4.13 -43.59
CA GLY A 994 19.34 3.21 -44.10
C GLY A 994 19.87 1.81 -44.43
N THR A 995 21.15 1.51 -44.20
CA THR A 995 21.70 0.16 -44.41
C THR A 995 21.17 -0.81 -43.36
N VAL A 996 20.92 -2.06 -43.77
CA VAL A 996 20.32 -3.08 -42.90
C VAL A 996 21.31 -3.61 -41.86
N ILE A 997 20.81 -3.92 -40.67
CA ILE A 997 21.57 -4.66 -39.66
C ILE A 997 21.46 -6.16 -39.90
N ASN A 998 22.60 -6.85 -39.96
CA ASN A 998 22.64 -8.30 -40.13
C ASN A 998 22.59 -9.06 -38.80
N HIS A 999 21.67 -8.66 -37.93
CA HIS A 999 21.34 -9.34 -36.67
C HIS A 999 19.80 -9.46 -36.57
N HIS A 1000 19.34 -10.55 -35.97
CA HIS A 1000 17.93 -10.90 -35.84
C HIS A 1000 17.75 -11.40 -34.42
N ALA A 1001 17.42 -10.51 -33.50
CA ALA A 1001 17.01 -10.86 -32.16
C ALA A 1001 15.55 -11.33 -32.19
N VAL A 1002 15.17 -12.23 -31.29
CA VAL A 1002 13.77 -12.72 -31.21
C VAL A 1002 12.76 -11.60 -31.01
N GLN A 1003 13.13 -10.53 -30.30
CA GLN A 1003 12.29 -9.37 -30.01
C GLN A 1003 11.82 -8.68 -31.29
N ALA A 1004 12.71 -8.49 -32.27
CA ALA A 1004 12.36 -7.81 -33.53
C ALA A 1004 11.21 -8.54 -34.26
N SER A 1005 11.29 -9.87 -34.32
CA SER A 1005 10.29 -10.68 -35.01
C SER A 1005 9.01 -10.89 -34.18
N ALA A 1006 9.15 -11.06 -32.85
CA ALA A 1006 8.03 -11.23 -31.94
C ALA A 1006 7.14 -9.98 -31.88
N PHE A 1007 7.73 -8.81 -31.67
CA PHE A 1007 6.97 -7.56 -31.62
C PHE A 1007 6.35 -7.20 -32.98
N ALA A 1008 7.08 -7.36 -34.08
CA ALA A 1008 6.52 -7.08 -35.41
C ALA A 1008 5.33 -8.00 -35.73
N THR A 1009 5.36 -9.26 -35.30
CA THR A 1009 4.29 -10.22 -35.58
C THR A 1009 3.10 -9.96 -34.65
N ALA A 1010 3.29 -10.05 -33.32
CA ALA A 1010 2.24 -9.89 -32.32
C ALA A 1010 1.53 -8.52 -32.34
N LEU A 1011 2.18 -7.47 -32.88
CA LEU A 1011 1.57 -6.14 -33.02
C LEU A 1011 0.96 -5.89 -34.41
N GLY A 1012 0.92 -6.89 -35.29
CA GLY A 1012 0.14 -6.85 -36.54
C GLY A 1012 0.89 -6.36 -37.78
N ILE A 1013 2.22 -6.25 -37.76
CA ILE A 1013 3.01 -5.89 -38.96
C ILE A 1013 3.10 -7.07 -39.93
N ALA A 1014 3.36 -8.29 -39.42
CA ALA A 1014 3.55 -9.47 -40.26
C ALA A 1014 2.26 -9.88 -40.98
N SER A 1015 2.37 -10.29 -42.24
CA SER A 1015 1.28 -11.02 -42.93
C SER A 1015 1.17 -12.45 -42.37
N PRO A 1016 0.03 -13.14 -42.51
CA PRO A 1016 -0.11 -14.53 -42.06
C PRO A 1016 1.00 -15.47 -42.56
N SER A 1017 1.41 -15.32 -43.82
CA SER A 1017 2.51 -16.08 -44.42
C SER A 1017 3.89 -15.78 -43.83
N ARG A 1018 4.11 -14.56 -43.32
CA ARG A 1018 5.34 -14.18 -42.61
C ARG A 1018 5.27 -14.62 -41.15
N ALA A 1019 4.12 -14.51 -40.50
CA ALA A 1019 3.90 -15.01 -39.15
C ALA A 1019 4.25 -16.51 -39.03
N ALA A 1020 3.88 -17.34 -40.01
CA ALA A 1020 4.25 -18.76 -40.04
C ALA A 1020 5.78 -18.99 -40.14
N GLN A 1021 6.49 -18.15 -40.90
CA GLN A 1021 7.96 -18.20 -41.00
C GLN A 1021 8.62 -17.72 -39.71
N VAL A 1022 8.12 -16.61 -39.15
CA VAL A 1022 8.56 -16.08 -37.86
C VAL A 1022 8.38 -17.12 -36.76
N ALA A 1023 7.23 -17.79 -36.69
CA ALA A 1023 6.98 -18.80 -35.67
C ALA A 1023 8.00 -19.96 -35.76
N SER A 1024 8.38 -20.38 -36.97
CA SER A 1024 9.42 -21.38 -37.18
C SER A 1024 10.80 -20.88 -36.74
N TYR A 1025 11.12 -19.61 -37.03
CA TYR A 1025 12.35 -18.97 -36.57
C TYR A 1025 12.39 -18.88 -35.04
N LEU A 1026 11.34 -18.36 -34.39
CA LEU A 1026 11.23 -18.25 -32.93
C LEU A 1026 11.35 -19.61 -32.26
N GLY A 1027 10.68 -20.64 -32.80
CA GLY A 1027 10.81 -22.02 -32.30
C GLY A 1027 12.24 -22.55 -32.29
N SER A 1028 13.07 -22.17 -33.28
CA SER A 1028 14.49 -22.57 -33.32
C SER A 1028 15.36 -21.84 -32.30
N ARG A 1029 14.87 -20.73 -31.73
CA ARG A 1029 15.59 -19.89 -30.75
C ARG A 1029 15.14 -20.15 -29.31
N GLY A 1030 13.90 -20.63 -29.12
CA GLY A 1030 13.29 -20.81 -27.81
C GLY A 1030 12.94 -19.48 -27.13
N MET A 1031 12.81 -19.49 -25.79
CA MET A 1031 12.53 -18.29 -24.99
C MET A 1031 13.78 -17.41 -24.81
N ALA A 1032 14.40 -16.96 -25.91
CA ALA A 1032 15.60 -16.12 -25.88
C ALA A 1032 15.30 -14.64 -25.52
N CYS A 1033 14.31 -14.40 -24.66
CA CYS A 1033 13.88 -13.07 -24.25
C CYS A 1033 13.51 -13.04 -22.76
N SER A 1034 13.27 -11.85 -22.20
CA SER A 1034 12.80 -11.75 -20.82
C SER A 1034 11.31 -12.07 -20.69
N VAL A 1035 10.83 -12.14 -19.45
CA VAL A 1035 9.41 -12.26 -19.11
C VAL A 1035 8.54 -11.14 -19.71
N TYR A 1036 9.08 -9.93 -19.91
CA TYR A 1036 8.38 -8.81 -20.52
C TYR A 1036 8.14 -9.03 -22.02
N CYS A 1037 9.08 -9.65 -22.73
CA CYS A 1037 8.94 -9.97 -24.16
C CYS A 1037 8.17 -11.28 -24.42
N ALA A 1038 8.16 -12.20 -23.45
CA ALA A 1038 7.49 -13.51 -23.52
C ALA A 1038 6.07 -13.49 -24.11
N PRO A 1039 5.13 -12.60 -23.72
CA PRO A 1039 3.78 -12.58 -24.29
C PRO A 1039 3.79 -12.45 -25.82
N PHE A 1040 4.66 -11.58 -26.36
CA PHE A 1040 4.74 -11.34 -27.80
C PHE A 1040 5.34 -12.53 -28.56
N VAL A 1041 6.26 -13.28 -27.93
CA VAL A 1041 6.77 -14.54 -28.50
C VAL A 1041 5.65 -15.57 -28.57
N ILE A 1042 4.94 -15.80 -27.45
CA ILE A 1042 3.85 -16.79 -27.39
C ILE A 1042 2.73 -16.43 -28.37
N GLN A 1043 2.30 -15.17 -28.41
CA GLN A 1043 1.29 -14.70 -29.36
C GLN A 1043 1.74 -14.91 -30.81
N SER A 1044 2.98 -14.58 -31.16
CA SER A 1044 3.52 -14.77 -32.51
C SER A 1044 3.53 -16.24 -32.96
N LEU A 1045 3.76 -17.17 -32.03
CA LEU A 1045 3.69 -18.61 -32.33
C LEU A 1045 2.26 -19.05 -32.66
N TYR A 1046 1.26 -18.56 -31.93
CA TYR A 1046 -0.15 -18.81 -32.22
C TYR A 1046 -0.61 -18.13 -33.52
N GLU A 1047 -0.18 -16.90 -33.80
CA GLU A 1047 -0.46 -16.22 -35.08
C GLU A 1047 0.17 -16.93 -36.28
N GLY A 1048 1.32 -17.57 -36.09
CA GLY A 1048 1.98 -18.41 -37.08
C GLY A 1048 1.41 -19.83 -37.20
N ASN A 1049 0.28 -20.14 -36.55
CA ASN A 1049 -0.33 -21.48 -36.49
C ASN A 1049 0.66 -22.57 -35.99
N ARG A 1050 1.47 -22.26 -34.98
CA ARG A 1050 2.41 -23.21 -34.32
C ARG A 1050 2.10 -23.40 -32.82
N PRO A 1051 0.90 -23.92 -32.47
CA PRO A 1051 0.53 -24.17 -31.08
C PRO A 1051 1.44 -25.19 -30.39
N ASP A 1052 2.08 -26.10 -31.16
CA ASP A 1052 3.09 -27.05 -30.67
C ASP A 1052 4.32 -26.37 -30.06
N LEU A 1053 4.81 -25.31 -30.72
CA LEU A 1053 5.94 -24.53 -30.21
C LEU A 1053 5.54 -23.66 -29.02
N ALA A 1054 4.35 -23.05 -29.06
CA ALA A 1054 3.84 -22.25 -27.95
C ALA A 1054 3.69 -23.10 -26.68
N HIS A 1055 3.09 -24.29 -26.81
CA HIS A 1055 2.97 -25.26 -25.73
C HIS A 1055 4.34 -25.65 -25.17
N THR A 1056 5.30 -26.02 -26.03
CA THR A 1056 6.68 -26.36 -25.62
C THR A 1056 7.33 -25.27 -24.77
N LEU A 1057 7.11 -23.99 -25.09
CA LEU A 1057 7.68 -22.87 -24.32
C LEU A 1057 6.91 -22.59 -23.03
N LEU A 1058 5.57 -22.67 -23.06
CA LEU A 1058 4.73 -22.49 -21.87
C LEU A 1058 5.01 -23.54 -20.80
N THR A 1059 5.27 -24.79 -21.20
CA THR A 1059 5.53 -25.91 -20.28
C THR A 1059 7.00 -26.28 -20.14
N SER A 1060 7.91 -25.48 -20.69
CA SER A 1060 9.36 -25.67 -20.55
C SER A 1060 9.76 -25.69 -19.08
N THR A 1061 10.80 -26.45 -18.74
CA THR A 1061 11.40 -26.50 -17.40
C THR A 1061 12.82 -25.93 -17.36
N GLY A 1062 13.28 -25.31 -18.46
CA GLY A 1062 14.59 -24.65 -18.51
C GLY A 1062 14.61 -23.35 -17.72
N THR A 1063 15.80 -22.78 -17.50
CA THR A 1063 15.99 -21.55 -16.70
C THR A 1063 15.08 -20.39 -17.12
N LYS A 1064 14.78 -20.25 -18.41
CA LYS A 1064 13.86 -19.23 -18.95
C LYS A 1064 12.44 -19.79 -19.11
N SER A 1065 11.80 -20.14 -17.99
CA SER A 1065 10.44 -20.69 -18.01
C SER A 1065 9.66 -20.40 -16.73
N TRP A 1066 8.33 -20.46 -16.81
CA TRP A 1066 7.46 -20.35 -15.65
C TRP A 1066 7.57 -21.56 -14.71
N MET A 1067 7.76 -22.78 -15.23
CA MET A 1067 7.98 -23.94 -14.37
C MET A 1067 9.27 -23.82 -13.55
N ASN A 1068 10.31 -23.14 -14.06
CA ASN A 1068 11.50 -22.82 -13.25
C ASN A 1068 11.13 -21.98 -12.03
N MET A 1069 10.31 -20.92 -12.20
CA MET A 1069 9.83 -20.09 -11.09
C MET A 1069 9.08 -20.94 -10.05
N ILE A 1070 8.20 -21.84 -10.51
CA ILE A 1070 7.44 -22.73 -9.63
C ILE A 1070 8.37 -23.67 -8.86
N ASN A 1071 9.36 -24.25 -9.54
CA ASN A 1071 10.36 -25.15 -8.94
C ASN A 1071 11.26 -24.42 -7.94
N ASP A 1072 11.53 -23.13 -8.15
CA ASP A 1072 12.25 -22.26 -7.21
C ASP A 1072 11.39 -21.87 -5.98
N GLY A 1073 10.14 -22.31 -5.93
CA GLY A 1073 9.21 -22.11 -4.82
C GLY A 1073 8.46 -20.78 -4.87
N ALA A 1074 8.45 -20.09 -6.01
CA ALA A 1074 7.74 -18.83 -6.18
C ALA A 1074 6.22 -19.03 -5.99
N GLY A 1075 5.61 -18.18 -5.17
CA GLY A 1075 4.15 -18.16 -4.96
C GLY A 1075 3.40 -17.19 -5.88
N ALA A 1076 4.13 -16.41 -6.67
CA ALA A 1076 3.68 -15.50 -7.71
C ALA A 1076 4.80 -15.38 -8.76
N THR A 1077 4.52 -14.82 -9.94
CA THR A 1077 5.52 -14.71 -11.00
C THR A 1077 6.66 -13.76 -10.62
N MET A 1078 7.86 -14.04 -11.13
CA MET A 1078 9.08 -13.30 -10.79
C MET A 1078 9.33 -12.12 -11.74
N GLU A 1079 10.14 -11.16 -11.29
CA GLU A 1079 10.59 -10.01 -12.11
C GLU A 1079 11.47 -10.44 -13.29
N ALA A 1080 12.27 -11.48 -13.13
CA ALA A 1080 13.05 -12.11 -14.18
C ALA A 1080 12.96 -13.63 -14.04
N TRP A 1081 13.37 -14.37 -15.05
CA TRP A 1081 13.23 -15.83 -15.05
C TRP A 1081 14.00 -16.54 -13.93
N ASP A 1082 15.16 -16.00 -13.54
CA ASP A 1082 16.07 -16.62 -12.56
C ASP A 1082 17.00 -15.57 -11.91
N LEU A 1083 17.43 -15.84 -10.67
CA LEU A 1083 18.41 -15.01 -9.96
C LEU A 1083 19.78 -14.94 -10.66
N SER A 1084 20.17 -15.95 -11.42
CA SER A 1084 21.40 -15.96 -12.21
C SER A 1084 21.36 -14.96 -13.38
N LEU A 1085 20.16 -14.59 -13.83
CA LEU A 1085 19.95 -13.61 -14.90
C LEU A 1085 19.80 -12.19 -14.35
N LYS A 1086 19.19 -12.08 -13.15
CA LYS A 1086 19.04 -10.84 -12.40
C LYS A 1086 19.03 -11.10 -10.89
N SER A 1087 20.11 -10.74 -10.21
CA SER A 1087 20.33 -11.09 -8.80
C SER A 1087 19.39 -10.39 -7.82
N ASN A 1088 18.85 -9.22 -8.18
CA ASN A 1088 17.95 -8.43 -7.34
C ASN A 1088 16.45 -8.62 -7.69
N THR A 1089 16.07 -9.79 -8.19
CA THR A 1089 14.70 -10.12 -8.64
C THR A 1089 13.68 -10.20 -7.49
N THR A 1090 12.50 -9.59 -7.70
CA THR A 1090 11.30 -9.80 -6.85
C THR A 1090 10.52 -11.06 -7.27
N TYR A 1091 9.79 -11.69 -6.35
CA TYR A 1091 8.99 -12.91 -6.58
C TYR A 1091 7.46 -12.62 -6.61
N SER A 1092 7.11 -11.40 -7.01
CA SER A 1092 5.74 -10.87 -7.02
C SER A 1092 5.57 -9.78 -8.09
N HIS A 1093 5.92 -10.10 -9.34
CA HIS A 1093 5.94 -9.15 -10.45
C HIS A 1093 4.92 -9.56 -11.53
N PRO A 1094 3.86 -8.76 -11.78
CA PRO A 1094 2.75 -9.15 -12.63
C PRO A 1094 3.06 -9.12 -14.12
N TRP A 1095 4.13 -8.47 -14.57
CA TRP A 1095 4.50 -8.45 -15.99
C TRP A 1095 4.84 -9.83 -16.58
N ALA A 1096 5.12 -10.80 -15.70
CA ALA A 1096 5.44 -12.18 -16.06
C ALA A 1096 4.20 -13.07 -16.04
N ALA A 1097 3.04 -12.56 -15.61
CA ALA A 1097 1.77 -13.27 -15.56
C ALA A 1097 1.05 -13.31 -16.92
N SER A 1098 1.77 -13.16 -18.03
CA SER A 1098 1.18 -13.18 -19.37
C SER A 1098 0.43 -14.46 -19.75
N PRO A 1099 0.72 -15.67 -19.22
CA PRO A 1099 -0.14 -16.83 -19.43
C PRO A 1099 -1.60 -16.62 -19.00
N ALA A 1100 -1.87 -15.72 -18.04
CA ALA A 1100 -3.23 -15.38 -17.61
C ALA A 1100 -4.09 -14.83 -18.76
N PHE A 1101 -3.49 -14.14 -19.73
CA PHE A 1101 -4.22 -13.62 -20.90
C PHE A 1101 -3.83 -14.31 -22.22
N THR A 1102 -2.59 -14.74 -22.43
CA THR A 1102 -2.18 -15.37 -23.70
C THR A 1102 -2.85 -16.74 -23.93
N ILE A 1103 -3.21 -17.47 -22.87
CA ILE A 1103 -4.00 -18.70 -23.00
C ILE A 1103 -5.41 -18.38 -23.52
N PRO A 1104 -6.26 -17.60 -22.83
CA PRO A 1104 -7.59 -17.28 -23.38
C PRO A 1104 -7.53 -16.49 -24.70
N GLN A 1105 -6.65 -15.50 -24.81
CA GLN A 1105 -6.55 -14.61 -25.98
C GLN A 1105 -5.97 -15.31 -27.22
N SER A 1106 -4.93 -16.13 -27.07
CA SER A 1106 -4.17 -16.69 -28.21
C SER A 1106 -4.39 -18.19 -28.39
N MET A 1107 -4.36 -18.98 -27.32
CA MET A 1107 -4.60 -20.44 -27.42
C MET A 1107 -6.07 -20.76 -27.72
N PHE A 1108 -7.00 -20.05 -27.08
CA PHE A 1108 -8.45 -20.16 -27.38
C PHE A 1108 -8.95 -19.12 -28.36
N GLY A 1109 -8.13 -18.11 -28.69
CA GLY A 1109 -8.48 -17.09 -29.66
C GLY A 1109 -9.66 -16.22 -29.23
N ILE A 1110 -10.00 -16.13 -27.94
CA ILE A 1110 -11.10 -15.32 -27.44
C ILE A 1110 -10.69 -13.85 -27.54
N GLN A 1111 -11.25 -13.13 -28.51
CA GLN A 1111 -10.92 -11.72 -28.75
C GLN A 1111 -12.16 -10.96 -29.23
N PRO A 1112 -12.37 -9.71 -28.80
CA PRO A 1112 -13.45 -8.89 -29.32
C PRO A 1112 -13.21 -8.61 -30.81
N SER A 1113 -14.26 -8.76 -31.61
CA SER A 1113 -14.28 -8.33 -33.02
C SER A 1113 -14.94 -6.95 -33.15
N THR A 1114 -15.70 -6.55 -32.14
CA THR A 1114 -16.16 -5.19 -31.92
C THR A 1114 -16.01 -4.82 -30.44
N PRO A 1115 -15.83 -3.52 -30.13
CA PRO A 1115 -15.67 -3.06 -28.76
C PRO A 1115 -16.79 -3.53 -27.82
N GLY A 1116 -16.41 -4.00 -26.65
CA GLY A 1116 -17.30 -4.51 -25.62
C GLY A 1116 -17.76 -5.95 -25.80
N TYR A 1117 -17.12 -6.76 -26.66
CA TYR A 1117 -17.51 -8.16 -26.92
C TYR A 1117 -18.93 -8.34 -27.49
N ARG A 1118 -19.50 -7.32 -28.14
CA ARG A 1118 -20.80 -7.48 -28.84
C ARG A 1118 -20.72 -8.54 -29.93
N THR A 1119 -19.60 -8.54 -30.66
CA THR A 1119 -19.17 -9.65 -31.50
C THR A 1119 -17.76 -10.02 -31.10
N PHE A 1120 -17.45 -11.32 -31.14
CA PHE A 1120 -16.14 -11.82 -30.77
C PHE A 1120 -15.79 -13.08 -31.56
N GLN A 1121 -14.52 -13.45 -31.52
CA GLN A 1121 -14.04 -14.71 -32.09
C GLN A 1121 -13.73 -15.73 -30.99
N VAL A 1122 -13.84 -17.00 -31.34
CA VAL A 1122 -13.33 -18.15 -30.57
C VAL A 1122 -12.56 -19.02 -31.54
N LYS A 1123 -11.24 -19.10 -31.38
CA LYS A 1123 -10.34 -19.84 -32.27
C LYS A 1123 -9.39 -20.72 -31.47
N PRO A 1124 -9.85 -21.89 -31.00
CA PRO A 1124 -9.01 -22.83 -30.27
C PRO A 1124 -7.95 -23.46 -31.16
N GLN A 1125 -6.72 -23.57 -30.64
CA GLN A 1125 -5.54 -24.05 -31.36
C GLN A 1125 -4.90 -25.24 -30.62
N PRO A 1126 -5.49 -26.45 -30.72
CA PRO A 1126 -5.02 -27.64 -30.01
C PRO A 1126 -3.69 -28.18 -30.56
N THR A 1127 -3.03 -29.00 -29.76
CA THR A 1127 -1.76 -29.68 -30.11
C THR A 1127 -1.67 -31.02 -29.37
N SER A 1128 -0.55 -31.32 -28.72
CA SER A 1128 -0.39 -32.42 -27.74
C SER A 1128 -1.34 -32.31 -26.54
N VAL A 1129 -1.85 -31.11 -26.23
CA VAL A 1129 -2.93 -30.91 -25.26
C VAL A 1129 -4.22 -31.43 -25.90
N THR A 1130 -4.69 -32.57 -25.43
CA THR A 1130 -5.81 -33.30 -26.03
C THR A 1130 -7.16 -32.66 -25.74
N TRP A 1131 -7.32 -32.03 -24.58
CA TRP A 1131 -8.51 -31.25 -24.24
C TRP A 1131 -8.13 -30.07 -23.36
N ALA A 1132 -8.88 -28.98 -23.45
CA ALA A 1132 -8.79 -27.85 -22.54
C ALA A 1132 -10.09 -27.03 -22.54
N ASN A 1133 -10.35 -26.31 -21.45
CA ASN A 1133 -11.43 -25.35 -21.34
C ASN A 1133 -10.93 -24.04 -20.69
N VAL A 1134 -11.60 -22.94 -21.01
CA VAL A 1134 -11.34 -21.62 -20.43
C VAL A 1134 -12.62 -20.80 -20.34
N THR A 1135 -12.71 -19.93 -19.35
CA THR A 1135 -13.75 -18.90 -19.23
C THR A 1135 -13.14 -17.50 -19.19
N VAL A 1136 -13.84 -16.53 -19.78
CA VAL A 1136 -13.46 -15.11 -19.80
C VAL A 1136 -14.66 -14.25 -19.37
N PRO A 1137 -14.57 -13.49 -18.27
CA PRO A 1137 -15.64 -12.59 -17.86
C PRO A 1137 -15.76 -11.38 -18.78
N THR A 1138 -16.99 -11.00 -19.12
CA THR A 1138 -17.28 -9.77 -19.87
C THR A 1138 -18.48 -9.03 -19.28
N ALA A 1139 -18.70 -7.79 -19.73
CA ALA A 1139 -19.88 -7.00 -19.37
C ALA A 1139 -21.21 -7.66 -19.82
N HIS A 1140 -21.16 -8.61 -20.76
CA HIS A 1140 -22.33 -9.33 -21.25
C HIS A 1140 -22.57 -10.68 -20.54
N GLY A 1141 -21.62 -11.14 -19.73
CA GLY A 1141 -21.60 -12.48 -19.16
C GLY A 1141 -20.28 -13.20 -19.44
N THR A 1142 -20.15 -14.43 -18.95
CA THR A 1142 -18.95 -15.23 -19.13
C THR A 1142 -18.95 -15.89 -20.51
N ILE A 1143 -17.90 -15.64 -21.30
CA ILE A 1143 -17.60 -16.41 -22.51
C ILE A 1143 -16.92 -17.70 -22.07
N GLY A 1144 -17.43 -18.85 -22.51
CA GLY A 1144 -16.78 -20.14 -22.31
C GLY A 1144 -16.26 -20.69 -23.63
N ALA A 1145 -15.09 -21.34 -23.62
CA ALA A 1145 -14.58 -22.08 -24.77
C ALA A 1145 -13.91 -23.38 -24.32
N ALA A 1146 -14.12 -24.44 -25.07
CA ALA A 1146 -13.52 -25.76 -24.81
C ALA A 1146 -13.19 -26.46 -26.12
N TYR A 1147 -12.23 -27.38 -26.07
CA TYR A 1147 -12.00 -28.33 -27.15
C TYR A 1147 -11.65 -29.73 -26.63
N ASP A 1148 -11.94 -30.76 -27.42
CA ASP A 1148 -11.51 -32.14 -27.20
C ASP A 1148 -11.05 -32.74 -28.54
N THR A 1149 -9.86 -33.32 -28.53
CA THR A 1149 -9.22 -33.93 -29.68
C THR A 1149 -9.33 -35.45 -29.56
N THR A 1150 -10.09 -36.04 -30.47
CA THR A 1150 -10.27 -37.50 -30.52
C THR A 1150 -8.97 -38.22 -30.89
N SER A 1151 -8.93 -39.53 -30.64
CA SER A 1151 -7.80 -40.39 -31.06
C SER A 1151 -7.55 -40.39 -32.57
N GLY A 1152 -8.55 -40.07 -33.38
CA GLY A 1152 -8.43 -39.93 -34.84
C GLY A 1152 -7.97 -38.54 -35.31
N GLY A 1153 -7.66 -37.62 -34.39
CA GLY A 1153 -7.20 -36.27 -34.71
C GLY A 1153 -8.31 -35.26 -35.05
N ARG A 1154 -9.58 -35.66 -34.99
CA ARG A 1154 -10.71 -34.73 -35.09
C ARG A 1154 -10.79 -33.87 -33.82
N VAL A 1155 -10.97 -32.57 -34.00
CA VAL A 1155 -11.17 -31.59 -32.93
C VAL A 1155 -12.64 -31.18 -32.88
N ASP A 1156 -13.25 -31.31 -31.72
CA ASP A 1156 -14.62 -30.86 -31.42
C ASP A 1156 -14.53 -29.65 -30.48
N ILE A 1157 -15.33 -28.60 -30.73
CA ILE A 1157 -15.27 -27.31 -30.01
C ILE A 1157 -16.57 -27.08 -29.25
N GLY A 1158 -16.48 -26.74 -27.96
CA GLY A 1158 -17.59 -26.20 -27.16
C GLY A 1158 -17.45 -24.69 -27.01
N VAL A 1159 -18.56 -23.96 -27.09
CA VAL A 1159 -18.60 -22.51 -26.84
C VAL A 1159 -19.85 -22.13 -26.06
N ASN A 1160 -19.69 -21.25 -25.07
CA ASN A 1160 -20.79 -20.58 -24.39
C ASN A 1160 -20.79 -19.10 -24.80
N VAL A 1161 -21.82 -18.68 -25.53
CA VAL A 1161 -21.96 -17.31 -26.05
C VAL A 1161 -22.94 -16.54 -25.16
N PRO A 1162 -22.51 -15.45 -24.48
CA PRO A 1162 -23.39 -14.66 -23.64
C PRO A 1162 -24.58 -14.04 -24.38
N ALA A 1163 -25.68 -13.82 -23.67
CA ALA A 1163 -26.84 -13.12 -24.19
C ALA A 1163 -26.45 -11.77 -24.83
N ASN A 1164 -27.18 -11.38 -25.88
CA ASN A 1164 -26.99 -10.10 -26.58
C ASN A 1164 -25.62 -9.96 -27.31
N THR A 1165 -24.91 -11.06 -27.53
CA THR A 1165 -23.65 -11.12 -28.28
C THR A 1165 -23.71 -12.17 -29.41
N THR A 1166 -22.69 -12.24 -30.27
CA THR A 1166 -22.52 -13.34 -31.24
C THR A 1166 -21.05 -13.67 -31.43
N ALA A 1167 -20.76 -14.93 -31.79
CA ALA A 1167 -19.39 -15.39 -32.01
C ALA A 1167 -19.11 -15.82 -33.46
N SER A 1168 -17.87 -15.61 -33.92
CA SER A 1168 -17.26 -16.37 -35.03
C SER A 1168 -16.41 -17.50 -34.43
N VAL A 1169 -16.79 -18.75 -34.69
CA VAL A 1169 -16.15 -19.94 -34.11
C VAL A 1169 -15.30 -20.63 -35.17
N TYR A 1170 -14.04 -20.91 -34.84
CA TYR A 1170 -13.08 -21.53 -35.74
C TYR A 1170 -12.74 -22.95 -35.29
N LEU A 1171 -12.89 -23.90 -36.21
CA LEU A 1171 -12.56 -25.30 -36.01
C LEU A 1171 -11.26 -25.62 -36.74
N PRO A 1172 -10.23 -26.16 -36.05
CA PRO A 1172 -9.00 -26.58 -36.70
C PRO A 1172 -9.25 -27.65 -37.78
N GLY A 1173 -8.59 -27.50 -38.94
CA GLY A 1173 -8.65 -28.46 -40.04
C GLY A 1173 -9.61 -28.05 -41.17
N GLY A 1174 -10.01 -29.05 -41.97
CA GLY A 1174 -10.76 -28.85 -43.21
C GLY A 1174 -9.89 -28.55 -44.43
N THR A 1175 -10.51 -28.39 -45.59
CA THR A 1175 -9.86 -27.96 -46.84
C THR A 1175 -10.65 -26.80 -47.45
N ALA A 1176 -10.03 -26.04 -48.36
CA ALA A 1176 -10.70 -24.92 -49.04
C ALA A 1176 -12.01 -25.29 -49.77
N GLY A 1177 -12.23 -26.58 -50.08
CA GLY A 1177 -13.47 -27.07 -50.67
C GLY A 1177 -14.53 -27.54 -49.66
N THR A 1178 -14.22 -27.57 -48.37
CA THR A 1178 -15.18 -27.89 -47.31
C THR A 1178 -16.08 -26.68 -47.09
N THR A 1179 -17.40 -26.84 -47.17
CA THR A 1179 -18.37 -25.73 -47.08
C THR A 1179 -19.37 -25.87 -45.95
N SER A 1180 -19.35 -26.99 -45.22
CA SER A 1180 -20.23 -27.24 -44.09
C SER A 1180 -19.55 -27.98 -42.96
N VAL A 1181 -20.01 -27.69 -41.75
CA VAL A 1181 -19.71 -28.39 -40.49
C VAL A 1181 -21.02 -28.61 -39.73
N TYR A 1182 -21.00 -29.24 -38.57
CA TYR A 1182 -22.19 -29.49 -37.76
C TYR A 1182 -22.15 -28.70 -36.45
N MET A 1183 -23.23 -28.00 -36.13
CA MET A 1183 -23.46 -27.30 -34.87
C MET A 1183 -24.73 -27.87 -34.23
N ASP A 1184 -24.59 -28.44 -33.03
CA ASP A 1184 -25.69 -29.08 -32.28
C ASP A 1184 -26.50 -30.08 -33.13
N GLY A 1185 -25.79 -30.88 -33.94
CA GLY A 1185 -26.36 -31.90 -34.83
C GLY A 1185 -26.84 -31.38 -36.18
N ASN A 1186 -26.85 -30.06 -36.39
CA ASN A 1186 -27.36 -29.43 -37.61
C ASN A 1186 -26.22 -29.00 -38.53
N SER A 1187 -26.32 -29.31 -39.83
CA SER A 1187 -25.36 -28.82 -40.82
C SER A 1187 -25.45 -27.30 -40.94
N VAL A 1188 -24.32 -26.61 -40.82
CA VAL A 1188 -24.18 -25.16 -40.95
C VAL A 1188 -23.11 -24.81 -41.97
N THR A 1189 -23.24 -23.65 -42.62
CA THR A 1189 -22.23 -23.15 -43.56
C THR A 1189 -20.95 -22.79 -42.82
N ALA A 1190 -19.81 -23.16 -43.38
CA ALA A 1190 -18.50 -22.77 -42.87
C ALA A 1190 -17.60 -22.28 -44.01
N THR A 1191 -16.74 -21.32 -43.69
CA THR A 1191 -15.73 -20.77 -44.61
C THR A 1191 -14.36 -21.27 -44.20
N TYR A 1192 -13.58 -21.79 -45.14
CA TYR A 1192 -12.17 -22.12 -44.88
C TYR A 1192 -11.34 -20.85 -44.75
N ASP A 1193 -10.68 -20.67 -43.61
CA ASP A 1193 -9.82 -19.56 -43.26
C ASP A 1193 -8.50 -20.08 -42.68
N ASN A 1194 -7.45 -20.11 -43.52
CA ASN A 1194 -6.07 -20.40 -43.15
C ASN A 1194 -5.88 -21.63 -42.23
N GLY A 1195 -6.45 -22.78 -42.62
CA GLY A 1195 -6.35 -24.04 -41.89
C GLY A 1195 -7.46 -24.27 -40.86
N PHE A 1196 -8.48 -23.41 -40.84
CA PHE A 1196 -9.64 -23.51 -39.97
C PHE A 1196 -10.93 -23.45 -40.78
N MET A 1197 -11.99 -24.10 -40.30
CA MET A 1197 -13.36 -23.90 -40.74
C MET A 1197 -14.03 -22.89 -39.80
N ARG A 1198 -14.41 -21.73 -40.33
CA ARG A 1198 -15.07 -20.65 -39.58
C ARG A 1198 -16.58 -20.70 -39.75
N VAL A 1199 -17.30 -20.74 -38.63
CA VAL A 1199 -18.75 -20.55 -38.55
C VAL A 1199 -19.00 -19.16 -37.98
N ASP A 1200 -19.65 -18.31 -38.78
CA ASP A 1200 -20.00 -16.94 -38.38
C ASP A 1200 -21.39 -16.89 -37.73
N ASP A 1201 -21.67 -15.80 -37.02
CA ASP A 1201 -22.99 -15.48 -36.46
C ASP A 1201 -23.56 -16.50 -35.45
N VAL A 1202 -22.70 -17.26 -34.76
CA VAL A 1202 -23.10 -18.19 -33.68
C VAL A 1202 -23.83 -17.39 -32.61
N LYS A 1203 -25.06 -17.81 -32.32
CA LYS A 1203 -25.99 -17.09 -31.43
C LYS A 1203 -25.69 -17.37 -29.96
N PRO A 1204 -26.30 -16.60 -29.04
CA PRO A 1204 -26.19 -16.87 -27.61
C PRO A 1204 -26.67 -18.26 -27.24
N GLY A 1205 -25.98 -18.87 -26.28
CA GLY A 1205 -26.23 -20.23 -25.84
C GLY A 1205 -24.97 -21.08 -25.78
N CYS A 1206 -25.18 -22.31 -25.30
CA CYS A 1206 -24.18 -23.36 -25.27
C CYS A 1206 -24.23 -24.15 -26.58
N HIS A 1207 -23.14 -24.15 -27.33
CA HIS A 1207 -23.06 -24.79 -28.64
C HIS A 1207 -21.84 -25.70 -28.74
N VAL A 1208 -22.00 -26.81 -29.46
CA VAL A 1208 -20.88 -27.67 -29.85
C VAL A 1208 -20.78 -27.70 -31.36
N VAL A 1209 -19.58 -27.38 -31.87
CA VAL A 1209 -19.28 -27.36 -33.30
C VAL A 1209 -18.25 -28.45 -33.62
N THR A 1210 -18.53 -29.25 -34.64
CA THR A 1210 -17.72 -30.41 -35.05
C THR A 1210 -17.79 -30.65 -36.56
N THR A 1211 -16.88 -31.46 -37.08
CA THR A 1211 -16.89 -31.92 -38.49
C THR A 1211 -17.66 -33.23 -38.70
N THR A 1212 -18.19 -33.87 -37.65
CA THR A 1212 -19.02 -35.10 -37.78
C THR A 1212 -20.50 -34.83 -37.53
N SER A 1213 -21.38 -35.62 -38.16
CA SER A 1213 -22.82 -35.64 -37.85
C SER A 1213 -23.17 -36.53 -36.65
N ASP A 1214 -22.20 -37.23 -36.07
CA ASP A 1214 -22.40 -38.11 -34.92
C ASP A 1214 -22.82 -37.32 -33.68
N SER A 1215 -23.69 -37.90 -32.84
CA SER A 1215 -24.17 -37.22 -31.64
C SER A 1215 -23.18 -37.18 -30.48
N THR A 1216 -22.09 -37.97 -30.55
CA THR A 1216 -21.15 -38.15 -29.44
C THR A 1216 -20.51 -36.86 -28.91
N PRO A 1217 -20.16 -35.84 -29.74
CA PRO A 1217 -19.59 -34.60 -29.22
C PRO A 1217 -20.58 -33.81 -28.34
N TYR A 1218 -21.89 -33.95 -28.58
CA TYR A 1218 -22.93 -33.20 -27.86
C TYR A 1218 -23.14 -33.69 -26.42
N ASP A 1219 -22.77 -34.94 -26.13
CA ASP A 1219 -22.83 -35.54 -24.79
C ASP A 1219 -21.49 -35.40 -24.02
N ASN A 1220 -20.47 -34.77 -24.61
CA ASN A 1220 -19.14 -34.66 -24.02
C ASN A 1220 -19.09 -33.54 -22.98
N THR A 1221 -19.04 -33.92 -21.70
CA THR A 1221 -19.01 -32.98 -20.57
C THR A 1221 -17.78 -32.07 -20.55
N LYS A 1222 -16.68 -32.44 -21.23
CA LYS A 1222 -15.52 -31.52 -21.37
C LYS A 1222 -15.82 -30.33 -22.27
N LEU A 1223 -16.73 -30.51 -23.24
CA LEU A 1223 -17.16 -29.46 -24.17
C LEU A 1223 -18.32 -28.66 -23.62
N THR A 1224 -19.25 -29.32 -22.91
CA THR A 1224 -20.47 -28.66 -22.41
C THR A 1224 -20.35 -28.12 -20.99
N GLY A 1225 -19.32 -28.50 -20.22
CA GLY A 1225 -19.13 -28.06 -18.83
C GLY A 1225 -18.67 -26.61 -18.65
N ILE A 1226 -18.45 -25.88 -19.75
CA ILE A 1226 -18.23 -24.42 -19.77
C ILE A 1226 -19.55 -23.63 -19.74
N CYS A 1227 -20.65 -24.36 -19.76
CA CYS A 1227 -22.03 -23.94 -19.58
C CYS A 1227 -22.50 -24.52 -18.23
#